data_AF-A0AAV2DEW4-F1
#
_entry.id   AF-A0AAV2DEW4-F1
#
_cell.length_a   1.000
_cell.length_b   1.000
_cell.length_c   1.000
_cell.angle_alpha   90.00
_cell.angle_beta   90.00
_cell.angle_gamma   90.00
#
_symmetry.space_group_name_H-M   'P 1'
#
loop_
_entity.id
_entity.type
_entity.pdbx_description
1 polymer ?
#
loop_
_entity_poly.entity_id
_entity_poly.type
_entity_poly.pdbx_seq_one_letter_code
_entity_poly.pdbx_strand_id
1 'polypeptide(L)'
;MVVSFFTTGTLPEAVTESTLVLIPKVDSPERVTQLRPISLNNVCLKSITKAITSRLKPPMRKLVSPRHSSFIPGRQTTDNIIVVQEVLHTLRKRRGKKGGMIFKIDLEKAYDMLRWDFVRDTLKEVGLPSSWITCIMYCVEHNTMRIRWNGELSQPITPSRGVRQGDPLSPYLFVLCMERLSHRIDEAVSNGQWKPVRLTNAGPPLTHLFFADDLLLFAEAEKRQIRVIKQCLEDFCYSSGQRINFSKSILYVSPNVARHKAEDLSTCSGIPLKAALGRYLGIQAIQERVTRGIYQSLILRIQRKMAPWKAKRLSFAARLTVAKSVTASLPVYTMHTELIPSGVCRNIDKITRDFVWGAEENRSKLHLVAWERLTLAKDQGGVGLRPTRQANLAMLAKSAWRLLQEKDNLWRQLLLSKYGGQRTGLDVLRKNQGSSFTWSSFSKAADLLKQGCAWNIKNGKKTKFWCDPWILQVPLKEVMTGDLSGEAEEAVVADFVRDDGSWRTELFSNLLQPDICAKITSTAVDKISQEEDTLFWSPSADGRFSTKSAYELLSLQDQQPRDGIWKAIWRLPVPERIRGFVWLAIQGRIATNVLHFQSKVAESPCCPRCEGRPETVLHIVRDCAPALYFWSRQVPQGKQQFFFSANHDEWFRSNLSSQETSTSGINWPGFFGMTIWLLWKNRTTAAFKGIGAALTAPSLMHSIITKSRIWNESWQAPELFLSHKKHKADRVIAAVGWTPPAEGWVMVNTDGASNGNPGPAGAGGVVRDTLGNWLGGFVANIGSATAALAELWAIFYGLELTWKLGFRVVKVATDSQLAIQLIQDRHDPIHPYATLLSLIRRKMGQDWLVSLTHTYLEGNRVADWLSKHSLVYPYGMYELADPPMDMVAILQDDARGTTFDRRIVVNHPPPI
;
A
#
# COMPACT_ATOMS: atom_id res chain seq x y z
N MET A 1 0.00 29.42 22.08
CA MET A 1 0.52 30.05 20.84
C MET A 1 -0.23 29.63 19.58
N VAL A 2 -0.26 28.34 19.19
CA VAL A 2 -0.94 27.90 17.94
C VAL A 2 -2.42 28.31 17.90
N VAL A 3 -3.17 28.13 18.99
CA VAL A 3 -4.58 28.57 19.08
C VAL A 3 -4.70 30.08 18.94
N SER A 4 -3.91 30.83 19.72
CA SER A 4 -3.86 32.29 19.68
C SER A 4 -3.56 32.84 18.28
N PHE A 5 -2.69 32.20 17.49
CA PHE A 5 -2.44 32.60 16.11
C PHE A 5 -3.70 32.53 15.23
N PHE A 6 -4.50 31.47 15.34
CA PHE A 6 -5.73 31.35 14.56
C PHE A 6 -6.84 32.33 14.99
N THR A 7 -6.71 32.92 16.19
CA THR A 7 -7.62 33.96 16.69
C THR A 7 -7.13 35.37 16.34
N THR A 8 -5.83 35.61 16.48
CA THR A 8 -5.22 36.96 16.41
C THR A 8 -4.55 37.27 15.07
N GLY A 9 -4.17 36.24 14.31
CA GLY A 9 -3.47 36.38 13.04
C GLY A 9 -1.98 36.74 13.13
N THR A 10 -1.39 36.77 14.34
CA THR A 10 0.00 37.24 14.55
C THR A 10 0.88 36.22 15.26
N LEU A 11 2.20 36.28 15.02
CA LEU A 11 3.21 35.44 15.68
C LEU A 11 4.35 36.30 16.23
N PRO A 12 5.01 35.86 17.31
CA PRO A 12 6.28 36.45 17.73
C PRO A 12 7.34 36.31 16.63
N GLU A 13 8.18 37.34 16.47
CA GLU A 13 9.21 37.40 15.41
C GLU A 13 10.22 36.24 15.48
N ALA A 14 10.59 35.80 16.68
CA ALA A 14 11.47 34.64 16.87
C ALA A 14 10.90 33.32 16.30
N VAL A 15 9.57 33.23 16.12
CA VAL A 15 8.90 32.05 15.54
C VAL A 15 8.90 32.10 14.02
N THR A 16 8.94 33.30 13.43
CA THR A 16 8.92 33.51 11.98
C THR A 16 10.31 33.51 11.35
N GLU A 17 11.37 33.56 12.17
CA GLU A 17 12.76 33.43 11.72
C GLU A 17 13.05 32.03 11.16
N SER A 18 13.81 31.98 10.05
CA SER A 18 14.21 30.74 9.38
C SER A 18 15.69 30.72 9.03
N THR A 19 16.30 29.54 9.15
CA THR A 19 17.70 29.33 8.77
C THR A 19 17.76 28.71 7.37
N LEU A 20 18.37 29.40 6.42
CA LEU A 20 18.57 28.94 5.05
C LEU A 20 19.84 28.09 4.95
N VAL A 21 19.71 26.81 4.60
CA VAL A 21 20.83 25.90 4.37
C VAL A 21 20.98 25.64 2.87
N LEU A 22 22.22 25.65 2.36
CA LEU A 22 22.50 25.44 0.94
C LEU A 22 22.90 23.97 0.68
N ILE A 23 22.13 23.26 -0.12
CA ILE A 23 22.39 21.86 -0.49
C ILE A 23 22.95 21.78 -1.91
N PRO A 24 24.06 21.05 -2.16
CA PRO A 24 24.59 20.82 -3.50
C PRO A 24 23.58 20.15 -4.44
N LYS A 25 23.39 20.71 -5.64
CA LYS A 25 22.62 20.07 -6.75
C LYS A 25 23.49 19.14 -7.58
N VAL A 26 24.81 19.33 -7.54
CA VAL A 26 25.84 18.58 -8.26
C VAL A 26 26.92 18.15 -7.27
N ASP A 27 27.74 17.17 -7.64
CA ASP A 27 28.74 16.57 -6.74
C ASP A 27 29.80 17.60 -6.26
N SER A 28 30.14 18.57 -7.11
CA SER A 28 31.11 19.64 -6.81
C SER A 28 30.55 20.99 -7.25
N PRO A 29 29.83 21.72 -6.38
CA PRO A 29 29.27 23.02 -6.72
C PRO A 29 30.33 24.13 -6.65
N GLU A 30 30.56 24.82 -7.75
CA GLU A 30 31.44 25.99 -7.88
C GLU A 30 30.66 27.31 -7.93
N ARG A 31 29.36 27.24 -8.27
CA ARG A 31 28.49 28.41 -8.41
C ARG A 31 27.28 28.32 -7.49
N VAL A 32 26.81 29.46 -6.97
CA VAL A 32 25.61 29.53 -6.12
C VAL A 32 24.37 28.96 -6.83
N THR A 33 24.29 29.05 -8.16
CA THR A 33 23.20 28.47 -8.96
C THR A 33 23.15 26.93 -8.89
N GLN A 34 24.29 26.30 -8.59
CA GLN A 34 24.42 24.86 -8.36
C GLN A 34 24.08 24.45 -6.91
N LEU A 35 23.70 25.40 -6.06
CA LEU A 35 23.17 25.14 -4.72
C LEU A 35 21.64 25.29 -4.71
N ARG A 36 20.96 24.49 -3.88
CA ARG A 36 19.53 24.60 -3.59
C ARG A 36 19.35 25.13 -2.18
N PRO A 37 18.73 26.30 -2.00
CA PRO A 37 18.41 26.81 -0.67
C PRO A 37 17.24 26.03 -0.06
N ILE A 38 17.35 25.64 1.21
CA ILE A 38 16.26 25.05 1.98
C ILE A 38 16.09 25.83 3.27
N SER A 39 14.86 26.29 3.53
CA SER A 39 14.51 27.01 4.74
C SER A 39 14.19 26.03 5.87
N LEU A 40 14.97 26.08 6.94
CA LEU A 40 14.71 25.41 8.20
C LEU A 40 13.89 26.34 9.09
N ASN A 41 12.56 26.15 9.05
CA ASN A 41 11.62 26.92 9.84
C ASN A 41 11.49 26.39 11.28
N ASN A 42 11.09 27.27 12.21
CA ASN A 42 10.69 26.91 13.57
C ASN A 42 9.62 25.81 13.57
N VAL A 43 9.69 24.88 14.53
CA VAL A 43 8.74 23.77 14.68
C VAL A 43 7.31 24.28 14.87
N CYS A 44 7.12 25.35 15.64
CA CYS A 44 5.80 25.92 15.87
C CYS A 44 5.18 26.48 14.59
N LEU A 45 5.98 27.20 13.78
CA LEU A 45 5.53 27.67 12.47
C LEU A 45 5.19 26.50 11.55
N LYS A 46 6.01 25.44 11.52
CA LYS A 46 5.70 24.22 10.76
C LYS A 46 4.41 23.55 11.22
N SER A 47 4.12 23.54 12.51
CA SER A 47 2.87 23.00 13.05
C SER A 47 1.66 23.82 12.58
N ILE A 48 1.78 25.15 12.59
CA ILE A 48 0.75 26.07 12.09
C ILE A 48 0.52 25.87 10.59
N THR A 49 1.57 25.95 9.77
CA THR A 49 1.45 25.81 8.31
C THR A 49 0.99 24.40 7.93
N LYS A 50 1.38 23.37 8.69
CA LYS A 50 0.85 22.01 8.55
C LYS A 50 -0.64 21.93 8.87
N ALA A 51 -1.12 22.58 9.93
CA ALA A 51 -2.54 22.59 10.30
C ALA A 51 -3.39 23.28 9.21
N ILE A 52 -2.92 24.41 8.68
CA ILE A 52 -3.53 25.09 7.53
C ILE A 52 -3.57 24.14 6.32
N THR A 53 -2.42 23.54 5.99
CA THR A 53 -2.29 22.63 4.84
C THR A 53 -3.23 21.42 4.94
N SER A 54 -3.35 20.81 6.13
CA SER A 54 -4.23 19.65 6.34
C SER A 54 -5.70 19.95 6.04
N ARG A 55 -6.12 21.19 6.28
CA ARG A 55 -7.47 21.67 5.97
C ARG A 55 -7.63 22.19 4.53
N LEU A 56 -6.55 22.69 3.91
CA LEU A 56 -6.54 23.09 2.49
C LEU A 56 -6.54 21.87 1.56
N LYS A 57 -5.97 20.73 1.97
CA LYS A 57 -5.84 19.52 1.16
C LYS A 57 -7.15 18.96 0.58
N PRO A 58 -8.24 18.76 1.35
CA PRO A 58 -9.48 18.18 0.83
C PRO A 58 -10.08 18.93 -0.37
N PRO A 59 -10.21 20.29 -0.37
CA PRO A 59 -10.76 21.01 -1.52
C PRO A 59 -9.81 21.07 -2.73
N MET A 60 -8.50 20.81 -2.59
CA MET A 60 -7.52 20.93 -3.69
C MET A 60 -7.93 20.18 -4.97
N ARG A 61 -8.56 19.01 -4.85
CA ARG A 61 -8.97 18.20 -6.02
C ARG A 61 -10.05 18.90 -6.87
N LYS A 62 -10.88 19.74 -6.22
CA LYS A 62 -11.92 20.54 -6.89
C LYS A 62 -11.38 21.85 -7.44
N LEU A 63 -10.41 22.44 -6.75
CA LEU A 63 -9.84 23.76 -7.08
C LEU A 63 -8.81 23.72 -8.21
N VAL A 64 -8.20 22.57 -8.47
CA VAL A 64 -7.06 22.44 -9.38
C VAL A 64 -7.42 21.55 -10.56
N SER A 65 -7.14 21.99 -11.78
CA SER A 65 -7.47 21.28 -13.03
C SER A 65 -6.87 19.87 -13.06
N PRO A 66 -7.54 18.88 -13.68
CA PRO A 66 -6.98 17.54 -13.90
C PRO A 66 -5.64 17.52 -14.65
N ARG A 67 -5.25 18.61 -15.31
CA ARG A 67 -3.97 18.79 -16.01
C ARG A 67 -2.79 19.12 -15.09
N HIS A 68 -3.02 19.35 -13.80
CA HIS A 68 -1.98 19.60 -12.81
C HIS A 68 -1.90 18.46 -11.77
N SER A 69 -0.80 17.71 -11.76
CA SER A 69 -0.72 16.46 -10.96
C SER A 69 0.07 16.56 -9.66
N SER A 70 0.91 17.57 -9.46
CA SER A 70 1.79 17.67 -8.28
C SER A 70 1.04 18.06 -7.00
N PHE A 71 1.35 17.41 -5.87
CA PHE A 71 0.85 17.74 -4.52
C PHE A 71 -0.67 17.64 -4.32
N ILE A 72 -1.42 17.13 -5.31
CA ILE A 72 -2.86 16.90 -5.20
C ILE A 72 -3.14 15.47 -4.73
N PRO A 73 -3.92 15.28 -3.64
CA PRO A 73 -4.28 13.94 -3.19
C PRO A 73 -4.96 13.12 -4.29
N GLY A 74 -4.50 11.89 -4.49
CA GLY A 74 -5.04 10.96 -5.49
C GLY A 74 -4.45 11.09 -6.90
N ARG A 75 -3.66 12.13 -7.20
CA ARG A 75 -2.94 12.26 -8.48
C ARG A 75 -1.51 11.74 -8.33
N GLN A 76 -1.02 10.99 -9.33
CA GLN A 76 0.32 10.40 -9.29
C GLN A 76 1.22 10.97 -10.40
N THR A 77 2.51 11.13 -10.10
CA THR A 77 3.54 11.55 -11.08
C THR A 77 3.54 10.68 -12.33
N THR A 78 3.28 9.38 -12.17
CA THR A 78 3.23 8.39 -13.26
C THR A 78 2.18 8.73 -14.31
N ASP A 79 1.11 9.43 -13.94
CA ASP A 79 -0.02 9.73 -14.82
C ASP A 79 0.43 10.68 -15.93
N ASN A 80 1.16 11.75 -15.57
CA ASN A 80 1.74 12.68 -16.54
C ASN A 80 2.77 11.98 -17.44
N ILE A 81 3.59 11.09 -16.88
CA ILE A 81 4.59 10.35 -17.67
C ILE A 81 3.88 9.50 -18.73
N ILE A 82 2.83 8.75 -18.36
CA ILE A 82 2.04 7.94 -19.30
C ILE A 82 1.47 8.83 -20.41
N VAL A 83 0.85 9.95 -20.07
CA VAL A 83 0.28 10.88 -21.07
C VAL A 83 1.36 11.37 -22.02
N VAL A 84 2.51 11.80 -21.53
CA VAL A 84 3.62 12.30 -22.36
C VAL A 84 4.13 11.21 -23.30
N GLN A 85 4.30 9.97 -22.82
CA GLN A 85 4.71 8.85 -23.66
C GLN A 85 3.69 8.58 -24.79
N GLU A 86 2.40 8.69 -24.50
CA GLU A 86 1.35 8.50 -25.49
C GLU A 86 1.27 9.63 -26.52
N VAL A 87 1.48 10.87 -26.09
CA VAL A 87 1.56 12.04 -26.99
C VAL A 87 2.74 11.87 -27.93
N LEU A 88 3.93 11.58 -27.41
CA LEU A 88 5.13 11.36 -28.22
C LEU A 88 4.95 10.22 -29.22
N HIS A 89 4.34 9.12 -28.79
CA HIS A 89 4.01 8.01 -29.68
C HIS A 89 3.08 8.45 -30.82
N THR A 90 2.01 9.21 -30.51
CA THR A 90 1.07 9.71 -31.52
C THR A 90 1.75 10.68 -32.48
N LEU A 91 2.52 11.65 -31.97
CA LEU A 91 3.22 12.63 -32.80
C LEU A 91 4.23 11.97 -33.75
N ARG A 92 4.91 10.91 -33.30
CA ARG A 92 5.83 10.14 -34.15
C ARG A 92 5.13 9.43 -35.30
N LYS A 93 3.93 8.90 -35.07
CA LYS A 93 3.15 8.17 -36.09
C LYS A 93 2.33 9.07 -36.99
N ARG A 94 2.19 10.35 -36.64
CA ARG A 94 1.37 11.30 -37.40
C ARG A 94 1.96 11.49 -38.80
N ARG A 95 1.09 11.41 -39.81
CA ARG A 95 1.39 11.66 -41.22
C ARG A 95 0.62 12.90 -41.70
N GLY A 96 1.05 13.50 -42.81
CA GLY A 96 0.41 14.66 -43.43
C GLY A 96 0.97 16.01 -43.00
N LYS A 97 0.34 17.09 -43.47
CA LYS A 97 0.85 18.48 -43.36
C LYS A 97 0.70 19.11 -41.95
N LYS A 98 -0.21 18.57 -41.12
CA LYS A 98 -0.44 19.07 -39.75
C LYS A 98 0.47 18.37 -38.75
N GLY A 99 1.41 19.10 -38.17
CA GLY A 99 2.30 18.63 -37.12
C GLY A 99 1.88 19.10 -35.72
N GLY A 100 2.48 18.55 -34.68
CA GLY A 100 2.32 19.03 -33.30
C GLY A 100 3.66 19.49 -32.73
N MET A 101 3.61 20.37 -31.74
CA MET A 101 4.77 20.84 -31.00
C MET A 101 4.54 20.70 -29.49
N ILE A 102 5.64 20.47 -28.77
CA ILE A 102 5.70 20.35 -27.31
C ILE A 102 6.73 21.36 -26.82
N PHE A 103 6.31 22.23 -25.90
CA PHE A 103 7.23 23.05 -25.13
C PHE A 103 7.41 22.43 -23.76
N LYS A 104 8.67 22.18 -23.37
CA LYS A 104 9.05 21.96 -21.98
C LYS A 104 9.61 23.25 -21.44
N ILE A 105 8.85 23.92 -20.58
CA ILE A 105 9.23 25.20 -19.99
C ILE A 105 9.88 24.95 -18.64
N ASP A 106 11.04 25.59 -18.42
CA ASP A 106 11.76 25.61 -17.14
C ASP A 106 11.59 27.00 -16.52
N LEU A 107 11.15 27.08 -15.26
CA LEU A 107 11.00 28.34 -14.54
C LEU A 107 12.28 28.69 -13.75
N GLU A 108 12.68 29.95 -13.78
CA GLU A 108 13.78 30.44 -12.97
C GLU A 108 13.36 30.54 -11.50
N LYS A 109 14.02 29.77 -10.61
CA LYS A 109 13.82 29.85 -9.15
C LYS A 109 12.33 29.91 -8.77
N ALA A 110 11.54 28.96 -9.28
CA ALA A 110 10.08 29.01 -9.28
C ALA A 110 9.42 29.42 -7.95
N TYR A 111 9.94 28.93 -6.81
CA TYR A 111 9.40 29.28 -5.49
C TYR A 111 9.77 30.70 -5.05
N ASP A 112 10.98 31.16 -5.38
CA ASP A 112 11.54 32.44 -4.91
C ASP A 112 11.01 33.65 -5.71
N MET A 113 10.47 33.43 -6.91
CA MET A 113 10.05 34.50 -7.82
C MET A 113 8.61 34.97 -7.64
N LEU A 114 7.78 34.20 -6.93
CA LEU A 114 6.33 34.42 -6.84
C LEU A 114 5.98 35.69 -6.04
N ARG A 115 5.25 36.64 -6.64
CA ARG A 115 4.82 37.88 -5.97
C ARG A 115 3.76 37.60 -4.91
N TRP A 116 3.89 38.23 -3.74
CA TRP A 116 2.94 38.08 -2.64
C TRP A 116 1.56 38.63 -2.95
N ASP A 117 1.46 39.76 -3.67
CA ASP A 117 0.18 40.31 -4.12
C ASP A 117 -0.60 39.28 -4.97
N PHE A 118 0.10 38.61 -5.88
CA PHE A 118 -0.49 37.58 -6.73
C PHE A 118 -0.95 36.35 -5.93
N VAL A 119 -0.18 35.94 -4.91
CA VAL A 119 -0.60 34.87 -4.00
C VAL A 119 -1.89 35.28 -3.27
N ARG A 120 -1.93 36.49 -2.71
CA ARG A 120 -3.08 37.03 -2.00
C ARG A 120 -4.32 37.06 -2.89
N ASP A 121 -4.19 37.55 -4.12
CA ASP A 121 -5.28 37.64 -5.07
C ASP A 121 -5.76 36.25 -5.51
N THR A 122 -4.84 35.29 -5.71
CA THR A 122 -5.20 33.90 -6.00
C THR A 122 -6.02 33.28 -4.86
N LEU A 123 -5.64 33.55 -3.60
CA LEU A 123 -6.38 33.02 -2.44
C LEU A 123 -7.79 33.63 -2.31
N LYS A 124 -7.96 34.89 -2.69
CA LYS A 124 -9.28 35.55 -2.76
C LYS A 124 -10.16 34.93 -3.85
N GLU A 125 -9.61 34.71 -5.04
CA GLU A 125 -10.33 34.11 -6.18
C GLU A 125 -10.75 32.66 -5.89
N VAL A 126 -9.93 31.90 -5.17
CA VAL A 126 -10.30 30.56 -4.67
C VAL A 126 -11.49 30.61 -3.71
N GLY A 127 -11.82 31.78 -3.14
CA GLY A 127 -12.94 31.97 -2.22
C GLY A 127 -12.61 31.60 -0.78
N LEU A 128 -11.35 31.68 -0.36
CA LEU A 128 -11.00 31.44 1.05
C LEU A 128 -11.48 32.60 1.95
N PRO A 129 -11.90 32.32 3.20
CA PRO A 129 -12.30 33.37 4.14
C PRO A 129 -11.17 34.38 4.40
N SER A 130 -11.50 35.67 4.54
CA SER A 130 -10.51 36.73 4.76
C SER A 130 -9.59 36.47 5.96
N SER A 131 -10.13 35.93 7.06
CA SER A 131 -9.34 35.55 8.24
C SER A 131 -8.26 34.51 7.95
N TRP A 132 -8.58 33.54 7.08
CA TRP A 132 -7.65 32.53 6.61
C TRP A 132 -6.58 33.12 5.71
N ILE A 133 -6.97 33.99 4.78
CA ILE A 133 -6.03 34.68 3.89
C ILE A 133 -5.05 35.50 4.72
N THR A 134 -5.52 36.24 5.74
CA THR A 134 -4.65 36.99 6.65
C THR A 134 -3.65 36.08 7.36
N CYS A 135 -4.08 34.95 7.93
CA CYS A 135 -3.17 34.00 8.58
C CYS A 135 -2.13 33.42 7.59
N ILE A 136 -2.58 33.02 6.40
CA ILE A 136 -1.70 32.47 5.35
C ILE A 136 -0.67 33.51 4.92
N MET A 137 -1.12 34.72 4.60
CA MET A 137 -0.25 35.80 4.15
C MET A 137 0.68 36.26 5.27
N TYR A 138 0.25 36.26 6.54
CA TYR A 138 1.14 36.52 7.67
C TYR A 138 2.31 35.51 7.69
N CYS A 139 2.01 34.22 7.53
CA CYS A 139 3.04 33.19 7.43
C CYS A 139 3.98 33.40 6.24
N VAL A 140 3.51 33.94 5.11
CA VAL A 140 4.33 34.13 3.89
C VAL A 140 5.17 35.41 3.95
N GLU A 141 4.58 36.51 4.36
CA GLU A 141 5.15 37.87 4.28
C GLU A 141 6.06 38.20 5.46
N HIS A 142 5.70 37.73 6.65
CA HIS A 142 6.45 38.03 7.88
C HIS A 142 7.50 36.93 8.06
N ASN A 143 8.61 37.07 7.37
CA ASN A 143 9.72 36.12 7.40
C ASN A 143 11.05 36.85 7.49
N THR A 144 11.92 36.36 8.37
CA THR A 144 13.32 36.79 8.42
C THR A 144 14.20 35.58 8.19
N MET A 145 15.14 35.66 7.25
CA MET A 145 15.98 34.53 6.84
C MET A 145 17.45 34.80 7.17
N ARG A 146 18.17 33.82 7.72
CA ARG A 146 19.63 33.87 7.84
C ARG A 146 20.26 32.71 7.10
N ILE A 147 21.30 32.97 6.31
CA ILE A 147 22.02 31.92 5.59
C ILE A 147 22.98 31.26 6.57
N ARG A 148 22.92 29.93 6.67
CA ARG A 148 23.90 29.15 7.41
C ARG A 148 25.01 28.68 6.47
N TRP A 149 26.22 29.17 6.70
CA TRP A 149 27.40 28.83 5.92
C TRP A 149 28.52 28.38 6.85
N ASN A 150 29.06 27.17 6.63
CA ASN A 150 30.13 26.58 7.45
C ASN A 150 29.91 26.59 8.97
N GLY A 151 28.65 26.58 9.41
CA GLY A 151 28.29 26.59 10.84
C GLY A 151 27.86 27.96 11.38
N GLU A 152 28.20 29.04 10.69
CA GLU A 152 27.88 30.41 11.07
C GLU A 152 26.62 30.93 10.37
N LEU A 153 25.97 31.95 10.97
CA LEU A 153 24.78 32.60 10.42
C LEU A 153 25.13 33.96 9.82
N SER A 154 24.59 34.26 8.65
CA SER A 154 24.68 35.58 8.04
C SER A 154 23.84 36.62 8.77
N GLN A 155 23.95 37.88 8.33
CA GLN A 155 23.00 38.92 8.69
C GLN A 155 21.56 38.54 8.24
N PRO A 156 20.54 39.02 8.96
CA PRO A 156 19.14 38.83 8.59
C PRO A 156 18.80 39.38 7.20
N ILE A 157 18.02 38.61 6.45
CA ILE A 157 17.51 38.96 5.13
C ILE A 157 15.98 38.89 5.18
N THR A 158 15.31 40.00 4.87
CA THR A 158 13.85 40.04 4.74
C THR A 158 13.48 39.89 3.26
N PRO A 159 12.88 38.76 2.84
CA PRO A 159 12.43 38.60 1.47
C PRO A 159 11.27 39.56 1.17
N SER A 160 11.11 39.95 -0.09
CA SER A 160 9.99 40.77 -0.58
C SER A 160 9.04 40.00 -1.51
N ARG A 161 9.38 38.75 -1.80
CA ARG A 161 8.62 37.83 -2.65
C ARG A 161 9.05 36.38 -2.39
N GLY A 162 8.29 35.46 -2.96
CA GLY A 162 8.55 34.03 -2.92
C GLY A 162 7.87 33.31 -1.78
N VAL A 163 7.86 31.98 -1.87
CA VAL A 163 7.33 31.06 -0.85
C VAL A 163 8.44 30.11 -0.39
N ARG A 164 8.41 29.68 0.88
CA ARG A 164 9.55 29.00 1.51
C ARG A 164 9.73 27.56 0.99
N GLN A 165 10.94 27.21 0.52
CA GLN A 165 11.29 25.81 0.25
C GLN A 165 11.51 25.05 1.56
N GLY A 166 10.73 23.98 1.78
CA GLY A 166 10.75 23.18 3.01
C GLY A 166 9.60 23.45 3.97
N ASP A 167 8.72 24.40 3.65
CA ASP A 167 7.48 24.66 4.37
C ASP A 167 6.31 23.79 3.86
N PRO A 168 5.49 23.19 4.74
CA PRO A 168 4.34 22.38 4.33
C PRO A 168 3.29 23.07 3.44
N LEU A 169 3.08 24.38 3.61
CA LEU A 169 2.03 25.15 2.93
C LEU A 169 2.46 25.62 1.54
N SER A 170 3.73 26.00 1.40
CA SER A 170 4.30 26.60 0.18
C SER A 170 4.03 25.81 -1.12
N PRO A 171 4.11 24.46 -1.18
CA PRO A 171 3.76 23.71 -2.38
C PRO A 171 2.31 23.91 -2.84
N TYR A 172 1.35 24.04 -1.91
CA TYR A 172 -0.06 24.19 -2.26
C TYR A 172 -0.35 25.60 -2.78
N LEU A 173 0.25 26.62 -2.16
CA LEU A 173 0.17 28.01 -2.66
C LEU A 173 0.74 28.11 -4.07
N PHE A 174 1.90 27.48 -4.30
CA PHE A 174 2.52 27.45 -5.61
C PHE A 174 1.61 26.79 -6.66
N VAL A 175 1.01 25.64 -6.33
CA VAL A 175 0.09 24.95 -7.24
C VAL A 175 -1.14 25.80 -7.57
N LEU A 176 -1.77 26.44 -6.57
CA LEU A 176 -2.90 27.35 -6.80
C LEU A 176 -2.52 28.52 -7.71
N CYS A 177 -1.34 29.10 -7.51
CA CYS A 177 -0.83 30.17 -8.36
C CYS A 177 -0.57 29.70 -9.79
N MET A 178 -0.03 28.50 -9.98
CA MET A 178 0.17 27.93 -11.32
C MET A 178 -1.15 27.55 -12.01
N GLU A 179 -2.22 27.26 -11.26
CA GLU A 179 -3.55 27.00 -11.82
C GLU A 179 -4.10 28.21 -12.58
N ARG A 180 -3.73 29.44 -12.19
CA ARG A 180 -4.09 30.66 -12.93
C ARG A 180 -3.58 30.65 -14.38
N LEU A 181 -2.40 30.05 -14.63
CA LEU A 181 -1.90 29.85 -15.99
C LEU A 181 -2.75 28.80 -16.73
N SER A 182 -3.18 27.74 -16.06
CA SER A 182 -4.08 26.73 -16.62
C SER A 182 -5.41 27.37 -17.06
N HIS A 183 -6.00 28.23 -16.24
CA HIS A 183 -7.23 28.98 -16.59
C HIS A 183 -7.03 29.89 -17.81
N ARG A 184 -5.91 30.63 -17.89
CA ARG A 184 -5.58 31.45 -19.08
C ARG A 184 -5.44 30.63 -20.35
N ILE A 185 -4.82 29.46 -20.27
CA ILE A 185 -4.71 28.56 -21.42
C ILE A 185 -6.09 28.06 -21.82
N ASP A 186 -6.94 27.69 -20.86
CA ASP A 186 -8.31 27.22 -21.14
C ASP A 186 -9.19 28.32 -21.73
N GLU A 187 -9.04 29.57 -21.29
CA GLU A 187 -9.67 30.75 -21.90
C GLU A 187 -9.24 30.90 -23.38
N ALA A 188 -7.93 30.85 -23.67
CA ALA A 188 -7.41 30.94 -25.03
C ALA A 188 -7.89 29.79 -25.95
N VAL A 189 -8.09 28.59 -25.39
CA VAL A 189 -8.64 27.44 -26.11
C VAL A 189 -10.13 27.63 -26.39
N SER A 190 -10.88 28.10 -25.39
CA SER A 190 -12.33 28.33 -25.50
C SER A 190 -12.64 29.43 -26.52
N ASN A 191 -11.77 30.44 -26.62
CA ASN A 191 -11.82 31.49 -27.63
C ASN A 191 -11.30 31.06 -29.01
N GLY A 192 -10.93 29.78 -29.20
CA GLY A 192 -10.44 29.23 -30.46
C GLY A 192 -9.05 29.74 -30.90
N GLN A 193 -8.32 30.44 -30.03
CA GLN A 193 -7.01 31.00 -30.33
C GLN A 193 -5.91 29.94 -30.21
N TRP A 194 -5.96 29.13 -29.15
CA TRP A 194 -5.04 28.03 -28.90
C TRP A 194 -5.61 26.70 -29.41
N LYS A 195 -4.92 26.08 -30.37
CA LYS A 195 -5.29 24.80 -30.96
C LYS A 195 -4.63 23.64 -30.21
N PRO A 196 -5.38 22.84 -29.44
CA PRO A 196 -4.84 21.75 -28.65
C PRO A 196 -4.37 20.56 -29.51
N VAL A 197 -3.49 19.72 -28.93
CA VAL A 197 -3.14 18.43 -29.53
C VAL A 197 -4.18 17.39 -29.13
N ARG A 198 -4.76 16.70 -30.12
CA ARG A 198 -5.61 15.53 -29.90
C ARG A 198 -4.87 14.25 -30.28
N LEU A 199 -5.00 13.22 -29.44
CA LEU A 199 -4.41 11.90 -29.70
C LEU A 199 -5.27 11.09 -30.68
N THR A 200 -6.59 11.25 -30.59
CA THR A 200 -7.62 10.74 -31.49
C THR A 200 -8.69 11.81 -31.69
N ASN A 201 -9.49 11.72 -32.75
CA ASN A 201 -10.52 12.71 -33.05
C ASN A 201 -11.57 12.84 -31.92
N ALA A 202 -11.98 11.70 -31.35
CA ALA A 202 -12.92 11.63 -30.23
C ALA A 202 -12.26 11.78 -28.84
N GLY A 203 -10.93 11.90 -28.78
CA GLY A 203 -10.20 12.03 -27.52
C GLY A 203 -10.24 13.47 -26.95
N PRO A 204 -9.99 13.63 -25.64
CA PRO A 204 -9.97 14.95 -25.02
C PRO A 204 -8.81 15.80 -25.58
N PRO A 205 -9.01 17.13 -25.73
CA PRO A 205 -7.94 18.03 -26.16
C PRO A 205 -6.85 18.14 -25.08
N LEU A 206 -5.59 18.07 -25.49
CA LEU A 206 -4.45 18.25 -24.60
C LEU A 206 -3.72 19.58 -24.92
N THR A 207 -3.62 20.42 -23.91
CA THR A 207 -3.07 21.79 -23.99
C THR A 207 -1.84 21.95 -23.11
N HIS A 208 -1.89 21.42 -21.89
CA HIS A 208 -0.77 21.45 -20.96
C HIS A 208 -0.80 20.28 -19.97
N LEU A 209 0.36 20.00 -19.38
CA LEU A 209 0.54 19.14 -18.22
C LEU A 209 1.50 19.80 -17.24
N PHE A 210 1.02 20.08 -16.04
CA PHE A 210 1.82 20.71 -14.99
C PHE A 210 2.18 19.72 -13.90
N PHE A 211 3.43 19.79 -13.45
CA PHE A 211 3.90 19.10 -12.27
C PHE A 211 4.85 20.04 -11.52
N ALA A 212 4.30 20.79 -10.57
CA ALA A 212 5.00 21.88 -9.91
C ALA A 212 5.63 22.84 -10.95
N ASP A 213 6.95 22.97 -10.97
CA ASP A 213 7.73 23.81 -11.87
C ASP A 213 8.02 23.16 -13.24
N ASP A 214 7.81 21.85 -13.39
CA ASP A 214 7.92 21.15 -14.68
C ASP A 214 6.65 21.37 -15.52
N LEU A 215 6.70 22.30 -16.47
CA LEU A 215 5.56 22.65 -17.33
C LEU A 215 5.73 22.08 -18.75
N LEU A 216 4.73 21.34 -19.22
CA LEU A 216 4.63 20.91 -20.62
C LEU A 216 3.43 21.60 -21.28
N LEU A 217 3.64 22.19 -22.45
CA LEU A 217 2.60 22.81 -23.27
C LEU A 217 2.54 22.12 -24.63
N PHE A 218 1.33 21.94 -25.17
CA PHE A 218 1.03 21.20 -26.38
C PHE A 218 0.20 22.07 -27.33
N ALA A 219 0.61 22.16 -28.58
CA ALA A 219 -0.12 22.88 -29.61
C ALA A 219 0.14 22.32 -31.02
N GLU A 220 -0.68 22.72 -32.00
CA GLU A 220 -0.39 22.50 -33.42
C GLU A 220 0.88 23.27 -33.85
N ALA A 221 1.74 22.66 -34.68
CA ALA A 221 3.00 23.25 -35.10
C ALA A 221 2.80 24.40 -36.13
N GLU A 222 2.46 25.59 -35.63
CA GLU A 222 2.13 26.78 -36.42
C GLU A 222 2.64 28.06 -35.74
N LYS A 223 3.16 29.03 -36.51
CA LYS A 223 3.72 30.29 -35.98
C LYS A 223 2.68 31.09 -35.17
N ARG A 224 1.41 31.09 -35.59
CA ARG A 224 0.31 31.74 -34.85
C ARG A 224 0.17 31.16 -33.44
N GLN A 225 0.30 29.84 -33.28
CA GLN A 225 0.20 29.18 -31.98
C GLN A 225 1.34 29.59 -31.04
N ILE A 226 2.55 29.78 -31.56
CA ILE A 226 3.68 30.29 -30.76
C ILE A 226 3.39 31.68 -30.19
N ARG A 227 2.80 32.57 -31.00
CA ARG A 227 2.44 33.93 -30.54
C ARG A 227 1.44 33.89 -29.39
N VAL A 228 0.39 33.06 -29.52
CA VAL A 228 -0.61 32.86 -28.45
C VAL A 228 0.04 32.30 -27.19
N ILE A 229 0.87 31.25 -27.32
CA ILE A 229 1.59 30.66 -26.18
C ILE A 229 2.46 31.70 -25.47
N LYS A 230 3.23 32.47 -26.25
CA LYS A 230 4.13 33.50 -25.73
C LYS A 230 3.36 34.58 -24.98
N GLN A 231 2.27 35.07 -25.55
CA GLN A 231 1.40 36.05 -24.90
C GLN A 231 0.84 35.53 -23.58
N CYS A 232 0.27 34.32 -23.54
CA CYS A 232 -0.24 33.72 -22.30
C CYS A 232 0.84 33.60 -21.21
N LEU A 233 2.06 33.24 -21.60
CA LEU A 233 3.20 33.12 -20.69
C LEU A 233 3.69 34.49 -20.20
N GLU A 234 3.76 35.48 -21.08
CA GLU A 234 4.15 36.86 -20.74
C GLU A 234 3.17 37.50 -19.77
N ASP A 235 1.86 37.39 -20.03
CA ASP A 235 0.80 37.88 -19.15
C ASP A 235 0.89 37.23 -17.76
N PHE A 236 1.05 35.90 -17.73
CA PHE A 236 1.21 35.18 -16.47
C PHE A 236 2.48 35.57 -15.72
N CYS A 237 3.62 35.68 -16.40
CA CYS A 237 4.89 36.10 -15.82
C CYS A 237 4.81 37.53 -15.28
N TYR A 238 4.13 38.44 -15.99
CA TYR A 238 3.91 39.81 -15.55
C TYR A 238 3.10 39.88 -14.25
N SER A 239 1.98 39.15 -14.17
CA SER A 239 1.15 39.14 -12.96
C SER A 239 1.78 38.39 -11.78
N SER A 240 2.36 37.20 -12.03
CA SER A 240 2.88 36.32 -10.98
C SER A 240 4.29 36.69 -10.50
N GLY A 241 5.06 37.42 -11.30
CA GLY A 241 6.49 37.66 -11.10
C GLY A 241 7.40 36.51 -11.54
N GLN A 242 6.84 35.41 -12.07
CA GLN A 242 7.63 34.29 -12.59
C GLN A 242 8.48 34.71 -13.79
N ARG A 243 9.57 33.96 -14.03
CA ARG A 243 10.41 34.11 -15.22
C ARG A 243 10.73 32.76 -15.84
N ILE A 244 10.74 32.72 -17.17
CA ILE A 244 11.09 31.53 -17.95
C ILE A 244 12.58 31.48 -18.18
N ASN A 245 13.17 30.31 -17.95
CA ASN A 245 14.53 30.01 -18.36
C ASN A 245 14.53 29.50 -19.81
N PHE A 246 14.65 30.41 -20.78
CA PHE A 246 14.64 30.05 -22.20
C PHE A 246 15.77 29.07 -22.59
N SER A 247 16.94 29.18 -21.95
CA SER A 247 18.11 28.32 -22.23
C SER A 247 17.92 26.85 -21.80
N LYS A 248 17.15 26.63 -20.73
CA LYS A 248 16.83 25.28 -20.22
C LYS A 248 15.52 24.74 -20.77
N SER A 249 14.66 25.62 -21.26
CA SER A 249 13.43 25.26 -21.95
C SER A 249 13.75 24.55 -23.28
N ILE A 250 12.85 23.69 -23.72
CA ILE A 250 13.03 22.85 -24.91
C ILE A 250 11.79 22.92 -25.79
N LEU A 251 11.99 23.14 -27.08
CA LEU A 251 10.98 22.93 -28.11
C LEU A 251 11.23 21.59 -28.80
N TYR A 252 10.19 20.76 -28.87
CA TYR A 252 10.16 19.54 -29.67
C TYR A 252 9.02 19.62 -30.67
N VAL A 253 9.24 19.19 -31.91
CA VAL A 253 8.21 19.13 -32.95
C VAL A 253 8.07 17.72 -33.50
N SER A 254 6.89 17.40 -34.03
CA SER A 254 6.65 16.09 -34.63
C SER A 254 7.48 15.86 -35.90
N PRO A 255 7.89 14.61 -36.20
CA PRO A 255 8.78 14.32 -37.35
C PRO A 255 8.21 14.70 -38.73
N ASN A 256 6.90 14.85 -38.85
CA ASN A 256 6.25 15.28 -40.09
C ASN A 256 6.27 16.80 -40.33
N VAL A 257 6.88 17.58 -39.42
CA VAL A 257 7.13 19.02 -39.62
C VAL A 257 8.44 19.18 -40.39
N ALA A 258 8.40 19.92 -41.50
CA ALA A 258 9.59 20.21 -42.29
C ALA A 258 10.66 20.96 -41.46
N ARG A 259 11.93 20.62 -41.68
CA ARG A 259 13.06 21.14 -40.87
C ARG A 259 13.13 22.67 -40.85
N HIS A 260 13.00 23.33 -42.01
CA HIS A 260 12.98 24.80 -42.09
C HIS A 260 11.85 25.40 -41.23
N LYS A 261 10.66 24.78 -41.25
CA LYS A 261 9.52 25.21 -40.43
C LYS A 261 9.79 25.00 -38.95
N ALA A 262 10.48 23.92 -38.57
CA ALA A 262 10.85 23.67 -37.18
C ALA A 262 11.87 24.70 -36.65
N GLU A 263 12.87 25.04 -37.46
CA GLU A 263 13.88 26.06 -37.16
C GLU A 263 13.22 27.44 -37.05
N ASP A 264 12.33 27.79 -37.97
CA ASP A 264 11.49 28.99 -37.90
C ASP A 264 10.67 29.09 -36.61
N LEU A 265 10.05 27.99 -36.18
CA LEU A 265 9.27 27.93 -34.94
C LEU A 265 10.18 28.14 -33.71
N SER A 266 11.39 27.59 -33.73
CA SER A 266 12.41 27.80 -32.68
C SER A 266 12.82 29.26 -32.60
N THR A 267 13.15 29.88 -33.74
CA THR A 267 13.52 31.30 -33.82
C THR A 267 12.39 32.21 -33.35
N CYS A 268 11.15 31.94 -33.77
CA CYS A 268 9.98 32.71 -33.32
C CYS A 268 9.71 32.58 -31.81
N SER A 269 9.99 31.42 -31.21
CA SER A 269 9.76 31.22 -29.77
C SER A 269 10.92 31.68 -28.89
N GLY A 270 12.14 31.77 -29.43
CA GLY A 270 13.36 31.97 -28.63
C GLY A 270 13.76 30.75 -27.79
N ILE A 271 13.12 29.59 -28.01
CA ILE A 271 13.38 28.35 -27.28
C ILE A 271 14.15 27.38 -28.18
N PRO A 272 15.26 26.78 -27.72
CA PRO A 272 16.05 25.84 -28.50
C PRO A 272 15.25 24.60 -28.97
N LEU A 273 15.30 24.33 -30.26
CA LEU A 273 14.80 23.09 -30.86
C LEU A 273 15.70 21.91 -30.47
N LYS A 274 15.09 20.81 -30.00
CA LYS A 274 15.80 19.55 -29.78
C LYS A 274 15.12 18.39 -30.50
N ALA A 275 15.94 17.46 -30.99
CA ALA A 275 15.47 16.20 -31.58
C ALA A 275 14.74 15.31 -30.57
N ALA A 276 15.00 15.50 -29.27
CA ALA A 276 14.42 14.73 -28.19
C ALA A 276 13.99 15.61 -27.01
N LEU A 277 12.91 15.24 -26.33
CA LEU A 277 12.42 15.90 -25.11
C LEU A 277 13.33 15.60 -23.90
N GLY A 278 14.06 14.48 -23.98
CA GLY A 278 14.99 14.05 -22.95
C GLY A 278 14.29 13.46 -21.72
N ARG A 279 14.82 13.76 -20.52
CA ARG A 279 14.22 13.31 -19.26
C ARG A 279 13.05 14.20 -18.85
N TYR A 280 11.95 13.57 -18.46
CA TYR A 280 10.79 14.20 -17.84
C TYR A 280 10.41 13.43 -16.57
N LEU A 281 10.30 14.13 -15.43
CA LEU A 281 9.98 13.55 -14.12
C LEU A 281 10.85 12.33 -13.75
N GLY A 282 12.12 12.36 -14.15
CA GLY A 282 13.10 11.32 -13.83
C GLY A 282 13.12 10.10 -14.77
N ILE A 283 12.22 10.01 -15.76
CA ILE A 283 12.20 8.96 -16.80
C ILE A 283 12.65 9.54 -18.14
N GLN A 284 13.32 8.71 -18.94
CA GLN A 284 13.66 9.04 -20.32
C GLN A 284 12.40 8.95 -21.20
N ALA A 285 12.03 10.03 -21.88
CA ALA A 285 10.92 10.01 -22.82
C ALA A 285 11.22 9.05 -23.99
N ILE A 286 10.32 8.11 -24.27
CA ILE A 286 10.47 7.14 -25.35
C ILE A 286 10.03 7.82 -26.66
N GLN A 287 11.01 8.23 -27.45
CA GLN A 287 10.76 8.83 -28.76
C GLN A 287 11.10 7.85 -29.90
N GLU A 288 11.84 6.78 -29.61
CA GLU A 288 12.30 5.79 -30.60
C GLU A 288 11.81 4.37 -30.27
N ARG A 289 12.33 3.37 -30.99
CA ARG A 289 12.11 1.96 -30.65
C ARG A 289 12.81 1.67 -29.33
N VAL A 290 12.14 0.96 -28.43
CA VAL A 290 12.72 0.64 -27.12
C VAL A 290 13.90 -0.32 -27.30
N THR A 291 15.08 0.13 -26.87
CA THR A 291 16.32 -0.64 -26.86
C THR A 291 16.85 -0.80 -25.43
N ARG A 292 17.79 -1.72 -25.22
CA ARG A 292 18.45 -1.88 -23.91
C ARG A 292 19.20 -0.60 -23.48
N GLY A 293 19.68 0.18 -24.44
CA GLY A 293 20.45 1.42 -24.20
C GLY A 293 19.66 2.49 -23.43
N ILE A 294 18.33 2.56 -23.61
CA ILE A 294 17.46 3.50 -22.88
C ILE A 294 17.60 3.32 -21.35
N TYR A 295 17.78 2.07 -20.90
CA TYR A 295 17.86 1.72 -19.48
C TYR A 295 19.29 1.77 -18.93
N GLN A 296 20.30 2.05 -19.76
CA GLN A 296 21.70 2.10 -19.30
C GLN A 296 21.90 3.16 -18.22
N SER A 297 21.23 4.31 -18.36
CA SER A 297 21.30 5.37 -17.36
C SER A 297 20.71 4.96 -16.00
N LEU A 298 19.69 4.10 -15.98
CA LEU A 298 19.11 3.53 -14.77
C LEU A 298 20.07 2.54 -14.12
N ILE A 299 20.66 1.63 -14.91
CA ILE A 299 21.66 0.67 -14.44
C ILE A 299 22.86 1.40 -13.78
N LEU A 300 23.40 2.41 -14.47
CA LEU A 300 24.51 3.22 -13.95
C LEU A 300 24.14 3.99 -12.67
N ARG A 301 22.87 4.39 -12.50
CA ARG A 301 22.41 5.02 -11.25
C ARG A 301 22.36 4.02 -10.10
N ILE A 302 21.89 2.79 -10.35
CA ILE A 302 21.88 1.71 -9.36
C ILE A 302 23.32 1.40 -8.93
N GLN A 303 24.22 1.18 -9.89
CA GLN A 303 25.63 0.91 -9.62
C GLN A 303 26.29 2.03 -8.83
N ARG A 304 26.13 3.30 -9.25
CA ARG A 304 26.67 4.47 -8.52
C ARG A 304 26.13 4.62 -7.12
N LYS A 305 24.85 4.29 -6.87
CA LYS A 305 24.26 4.33 -5.52
C LYS A 305 24.74 3.18 -4.64
N MET A 306 25.08 2.03 -5.22
CA MET A 306 25.62 0.87 -4.49
C MET A 306 27.12 0.95 -4.24
N ALA A 307 27.89 1.59 -5.14
CA ALA A 307 29.34 1.63 -5.08
C ALA A 307 29.95 2.18 -3.77
N PRO A 308 29.41 3.27 -3.15
CA PRO A 308 29.92 3.75 -1.86
C PRO A 308 29.80 2.73 -0.73
N TRP A 309 28.85 1.80 -0.84
CA TRP A 309 28.55 0.78 0.17
C TRP A 309 29.42 -0.48 0.02
N LYS A 310 30.67 -0.34 -0.48
CA LYS A 310 31.59 -1.44 -0.80
C LYS A 310 31.44 -2.60 0.20
N ALA A 311 31.11 -3.77 -0.33
CA ALA A 311 30.52 -4.88 0.41
C ALA A 311 31.36 -5.42 1.59
N LYS A 312 32.68 -5.13 1.63
CA LYS A 312 33.59 -5.54 2.71
C LYS A 312 33.26 -4.95 4.07
N ARG A 313 32.61 -3.77 4.14
CA ARG A 313 32.29 -3.10 5.43
C ARG A 313 30.91 -3.47 5.99
N LEU A 314 30.07 -4.14 5.21
CA LEU A 314 28.68 -4.39 5.56
C LEU A 314 28.42 -5.87 5.86
N SER A 315 27.63 -6.12 6.90
CA SER A 315 27.06 -7.45 7.16
C SER A 315 26.07 -7.87 6.07
N PHE A 316 25.78 -9.16 5.95
CA PHE A 316 24.76 -9.67 5.02
C PHE A 316 23.42 -8.94 5.17
N ALA A 317 22.94 -8.75 6.40
CA ALA A 317 21.70 -8.02 6.67
C ALA A 317 21.77 -6.55 6.22
N ALA A 318 22.92 -5.88 6.45
CA ALA A 318 23.09 -4.50 5.99
C ALA A 318 23.12 -4.40 4.46
N ARG A 319 23.78 -5.34 3.77
CA ARG A 319 23.76 -5.41 2.29
C ARG A 319 22.36 -5.67 1.76
N LEU A 320 21.59 -6.54 2.41
CA LEU A 320 20.20 -6.78 2.07
C LEU A 320 19.35 -5.51 2.21
N THR A 321 19.56 -4.73 3.27
CA THR A 321 18.86 -3.45 3.48
C THR A 321 19.20 -2.44 2.38
N VAL A 322 20.49 -2.28 2.04
CA VAL A 322 20.92 -1.38 0.96
C VAL A 322 20.41 -1.85 -0.41
N ALA A 323 20.46 -3.16 -0.68
CA ALA A 323 19.92 -3.73 -1.90
C ALA A 323 18.44 -3.35 -2.05
N LYS A 324 17.61 -3.63 -1.04
CA LYS A 324 16.18 -3.30 -1.06
C LYS A 324 15.93 -1.80 -1.18
N SER A 325 16.70 -0.96 -0.49
CA SER A 325 16.47 0.48 -0.53
C SER A 325 16.89 1.12 -1.86
N VAL A 326 17.78 0.48 -2.64
CA VAL A 326 18.28 0.99 -3.92
C VAL A 326 17.61 0.32 -5.12
N THR A 327 17.68 -1.02 -5.25
CA THR A 327 17.21 -1.71 -6.47
C THR A 327 15.70 -1.83 -6.53
N ALA A 328 15.01 -1.84 -5.39
CA ALA A 328 13.55 -1.86 -5.38
C ALA A 328 12.93 -0.46 -5.54
N SER A 329 13.68 0.62 -5.32
CA SER A 329 13.15 2.00 -5.30
C SER A 329 13.48 2.81 -6.55
N LEU A 330 14.72 2.71 -7.08
CA LEU A 330 15.14 3.51 -8.22
C LEU A 330 14.36 3.19 -9.51
N PRO A 331 14.05 1.92 -9.83
CA PRO A 331 13.29 1.58 -11.03
C PRO A 331 11.78 1.84 -10.93
N VAL A 332 11.23 2.17 -9.75
CA VAL A 332 9.77 2.17 -9.49
C VAL A 332 8.97 2.96 -10.52
N TYR A 333 9.42 4.17 -10.85
CA TYR A 333 8.75 5.03 -11.83
C TYR A 333 8.74 4.39 -13.24
N THR A 334 9.85 3.81 -13.65
CA THR A 334 9.95 3.06 -14.91
C THR A 334 9.06 1.81 -14.86
N MET A 335 9.08 1.07 -13.75
CA MET A 335 8.28 -0.13 -13.58
C MET A 335 6.76 0.13 -13.60
N HIS A 336 6.30 1.32 -13.23
CA HIS A 336 4.89 1.69 -13.30
C HIS A 336 4.40 2.04 -14.70
N THR A 337 5.31 2.39 -15.61
CA THR A 337 4.99 2.99 -16.91
C THR A 337 5.37 2.08 -18.07
N GLU A 338 6.31 1.17 -17.85
CA GLU A 338 6.99 0.40 -18.89
C GLU A 338 7.32 -1.02 -18.44
N LEU A 339 7.19 -1.98 -19.36
CA LEU A 339 7.62 -3.35 -19.17
C LEU A 339 9.10 -3.48 -19.55
N ILE A 340 9.97 -3.33 -18.55
CA ILE A 340 11.43 -3.38 -18.68
C ILE A 340 11.84 -4.71 -19.37
N PRO A 341 12.68 -4.66 -20.43
CA PRO A 341 13.12 -5.86 -21.13
C PRO A 341 13.77 -6.89 -20.19
N SER A 342 13.48 -8.17 -20.38
CA SER A 342 13.96 -9.26 -19.51
C SER A 342 15.48 -9.30 -19.34
N GLY A 343 16.25 -8.93 -20.38
CA GLY A 343 17.70 -8.80 -20.30
C GLY A 343 18.16 -7.71 -19.32
N VAL A 344 17.44 -6.59 -19.25
CA VAL A 344 17.71 -5.49 -18.31
C VAL A 344 17.32 -5.91 -16.89
N CYS A 345 16.17 -6.57 -16.72
CA CYS A 345 15.77 -7.13 -15.42
C CYS A 345 16.81 -8.09 -14.87
N ARG A 346 17.28 -9.04 -15.69
CA ARG A 346 18.34 -9.98 -15.31
C ARG A 346 19.65 -9.28 -14.93
N ASN A 347 19.98 -8.17 -15.58
CA ASN A 347 21.17 -7.38 -15.23
C ASN A 347 21.01 -6.70 -13.85
N ILE A 348 19.84 -6.12 -13.56
CA ILE A 348 19.55 -5.53 -12.23
C ILE A 348 19.56 -6.62 -11.15
N ASP A 349 18.97 -7.78 -11.41
CA ASP A 349 18.98 -8.92 -10.49
C ASP A 349 20.41 -9.43 -10.25
N LYS A 350 21.24 -9.50 -11.30
CA LYS A 350 22.67 -9.84 -11.19
C LYS A 350 23.41 -8.84 -10.30
N ILE A 351 23.30 -7.54 -10.56
CA ILE A 351 23.94 -6.49 -9.73
C ILE A 351 23.49 -6.62 -8.27
N THR A 352 22.21 -6.86 -8.03
CA THR A 352 21.65 -7.02 -6.68
C THR A 352 22.24 -8.25 -5.98
N ARG A 353 22.26 -9.39 -6.68
CA ARG A 353 22.79 -10.67 -6.17
C ARG A 353 24.28 -10.57 -5.84
N ASP A 354 25.05 -10.04 -6.78
CA ASP A 354 26.50 -9.88 -6.65
C ASP A 354 26.82 -8.94 -5.47
N PHE A 355 26.05 -7.85 -5.30
CA PHE A 355 26.17 -6.95 -4.15
C PHE A 355 25.83 -7.62 -2.81
N VAL A 356 24.73 -8.39 -2.74
CA VAL A 356 24.29 -9.07 -1.51
C VAL A 356 25.34 -10.08 -1.02
N TRP A 357 25.97 -10.81 -1.94
CA TRP A 357 27.06 -11.74 -1.61
C TRP A 357 28.42 -11.06 -1.45
N GLY A 358 28.55 -9.84 -1.94
CA GLY A 358 29.72 -9.00 -1.76
C GLY A 358 30.85 -9.33 -2.73
N ALA A 359 30.49 -9.65 -3.98
CA ALA A 359 31.42 -9.69 -5.10
C ALA A 359 32.00 -8.29 -5.36
N GLU A 360 33.28 -8.25 -5.76
CA GLU A 360 33.99 -7.05 -6.19
C GLU A 360 34.36 -7.18 -7.68
N GLU A 361 34.69 -6.06 -8.34
CA GLU A 361 34.98 -6.00 -9.78
C GLU A 361 36.01 -7.05 -10.25
N ASN A 362 36.93 -7.48 -9.36
CA ASN A 362 37.97 -8.47 -9.66
C ASN A 362 37.98 -9.71 -8.74
N ARG A 363 36.96 -9.91 -7.90
CA ARG A 363 36.86 -11.10 -7.00
C ARG A 363 35.42 -11.56 -6.87
N SER A 364 35.08 -12.70 -7.47
CA SER A 364 33.80 -13.37 -7.24
C SER A 364 33.77 -13.97 -5.84
N LYS A 365 32.75 -13.63 -5.04
CA LYS A 365 32.44 -14.38 -3.82
C LYS A 365 31.45 -15.50 -4.14
N LEU A 366 31.58 -16.61 -3.43
CA LEU A 366 30.66 -17.73 -3.56
C LEU A 366 29.23 -17.32 -3.14
N HIS A 367 28.26 -17.59 -4.00
CA HIS A 367 26.84 -17.38 -3.70
C HIS A 367 26.34 -18.56 -2.87
N LEU A 368 26.16 -18.33 -1.56
CA LEU A 368 25.87 -19.41 -0.61
C LEU A 368 24.46 -19.98 -0.74
N VAL A 369 23.51 -19.19 -1.23
CA VAL A 369 22.11 -19.58 -1.46
C VAL A 369 21.69 -19.15 -2.87
N ALA A 370 20.94 -20.01 -3.54
CA ALA A 370 20.38 -19.76 -4.88
C ALA A 370 19.50 -18.49 -4.90
N TRP A 371 19.46 -17.82 -6.06
CA TRP A 371 18.75 -16.54 -6.20
C TRP A 371 17.24 -16.71 -6.02
N GLU A 372 16.70 -17.78 -6.59
CA GLU A 372 15.30 -18.18 -6.56
C GLU A 372 14.83 -18.30 -5.11
N ARG A 373 15.65 -18.94 -4.25
CA ARG A 373 15.38 -19.09 -2.81
C ARG A 373 15.51 -17.77 -2.05
N LEU A 374 16.46 -16.90 -2.40
CA LEU A 374 16.56 -15.55 -1.79
C LEU A 374 15.32 -14.69 -2.05
N THR A 375 14.71 -14.86 -3.22
CA THR A 375 13.58 -14.05 -3.69
C THR A 375 12.20 -14.52 -3.23
N LEU A 376 12.13 -15.67 -2.55
CA LEU A 376 10.91 -16.13 -1.91
C LEU A 376 10.45 -15.15 -0.81
N ALA A 377 9.17 -15.26 -0.44
CA ALA A 377 8.64 -14.54 0.69
C ALA A 377 9.38 -14.93 1.99
N LYS A 378 9.42 -14.00 2.95
CA LYS A 378 10.11 -14.21 4.23
C LYS A 378 9.57 -15.41 5.01
N ASP A 379 8.29 -15.69 4.89
CA ASP A 379 7.59 -16.83 5.50
C ASP A 379 7.65 -18.12 4.66
N GLN A 380 8.30 -18.08 3.51
CA GLN A 380 8.61 -19.24 2.65
C GLN A 380 10.12 -19.50 2.59
N GLY A 381 10.90 -18.89 3.49
CA GLY A 381 12.34 -19.11 3.60
C GLY A 381 13.23 -18.24 2.70
N GLY A 382 12.67 -17.23 2.04
CA GLY A 382 13.45 -16.20 1.37
C GLY A 382 13.81 -15.04 2.29
N VAL A 383 14.52 -14.06 1.73
CA VAL A 383 14.96 -12.86 2.47
C VAL A 383 14.12 -11.64 2.11
N GLY A 384 13.08 -11.79 1.27
CA GLY A 384 12.19 -10.71 0.83
C GLY A 384 12.83 -9.77 -0.18
N LEU A 385 13.77 -10.26 -0.99
CA LEU A 385 14.14 -9.62 -2.26
C LEU A 385 13.08 -9.95 -3.31
N ARG A 386 12.93 -9.10 -4.33
CA ARG A 386 11.95 -9.30 -5.39
C ARG A 386 12.67 -9.38 -6.73
N PRO A 387 12.45 -10.41 -7.56
CA PRO A 387 12.96 -10.44 -8.92
C PRO A 387 12.42 -9.23 -9.66
N THR A 388 13.32 -8.51 -10.34
CA THR A 388 13.02 -7.23 -10.98
C THR A 388 11.86 -7.37 -11.98
N ARG A 389 11.77 -8.51 -12.68
CA ARG A 389 10.72 -8.79 -13.66
C ARG A 389 9.32 -8.91 -13.03
N GLN A 390 9.20 -9.70 -11.97
CA GLN A 390 7.93 -9.90 -11.25
C GLN A 390 7.49 -8.60 -10.55
N ALA A 391 8.44 -7.89 -9.93
CA ALA A 391 8.18 -6.58 -9.34
C ALA A 391 7.65 -5.57 -10.38
N ASN A 392 8.22 -5.56 -11.58
CA ASN A 392 7.75 -4.71 -12.67
C ASN A 392 6.33 -5.07 -13.13
N LEU A 393 6.01 -6.36 -13.31
CA LEU A 393 4.67 -6.81 -13.66
C LEU A 393 3.62 -6.43 -12.61
N ALA A 394 3.93 -6.60 -11.32
CA ALA A 394 3.05 -6.19 -10.23
C ALA A 394 2.82 -4.66 -10.19
N MET A 395 3.84 -3.85 -10.51
CA MET A 395 3.71 -2.39 -10.60
C MET A 395 2.89 -1.95 -11.82
N LEU A 396 3.05 -2.63 -12.97
CA LEU A 396 2.21 -2.39 -14.15
C LEU A 396 0.76 -2.80 -13.88
N ALA A 397 0.52 -3.92 -13.19
CA ALA A 397 -0.82 -4.32 -12.78
C ALA A 397 -1.47 -3.28 -11.88
N LYS A 398 -0.71 -2.63 -10.99
CA LYS A 398 -1.23 -1.48 -10.23
C LYS A 398 -1.68 -0.34 -11.13
N SER A 399 -0.87 0.03 -12.12
CA SER A 399 -1.22 1.10 -13.06
C SER A 399 -2.44 0.72 -13.92
N ALA A 400 -2.50 -0.52 -14.40
CA ALA A 400 -3.64 -1.04 -15.15
C ALA A 400 -4.91 -1.13 -14.30
N TRP A 401 -4.80 -1.54 -13.03
CA TRP A 401 -5.92 -1.54 -12.08
C TRP A 401 -6.49 -0.12 -11.88
N ARG A 402 -5.61 0.88 -11.73
CA ARG A 402 -6.01 2.29 -11.65
C ARG A 402 -6.73 2.76 -12.92
N LEU A 403 -6.33 2.28 -14.10
CA LEU A 403 -7.00 2.61 -15.36
C LEU A 403 -8.46 2.15 -15.37
N LEU A 404 -8.74 1.00 -14.75
CA LEU A 404 -10.09 0.44 -14.66
C LEU A 404 -10.96 1.20 -13.64
N GLN A 405 -10.38 1.58 -12.50
CA GLN A 405 -11.12 2.15 -11.36
C GLN A 405 -11.26 3.69 -11.39
N GLU A 406 -10.23 4.42 -11.82
CA GLU A 406 -10.17 5.89 -11.69
C GLU A 406 -10.87 6.61 -12.84
N LYS A 407 -12.21 6.58 -12.86
CA LYS A 407 -13.03 6.96 -14.04
C LYS A 407 -12.79 8.39 -14.56
N ASP A 408 -12.51 9.35 -13.68
CA ASP A 408 -12.46 10.79 -14.00
C ASP A 408 -11.08 11.30 -14.44
N ASN A 409 -10.05 10.46 -14.42
CA ASN A 409 -8.68 10.92 -14.63
C ASN A 409 -8.36 11.14 -16.12
N LEU A 410 -7.67 12.26 -16.44
CA LEU A 410 -7.31 12.65 -17.81
C LEU A 410 -6.53 11.56 -18.55
N TRP A 411 -5.54 10.95 -17.89
CA TRP A 411 -4.72 9.90 -18.50
C TRP A 411 -5.54 8.66 -18.88
N ARG A 412 -6.57 8.32 -18.10
CA ARG A 412 -7.53 7.26 -18.43
C ARG A 412 -8.34 7.63 -19.65
N GLN A 413 -8.97 8.80 -19.66
CA GLN A 413 -9.79 9.26 -20.79
C GLN A 413 -8.99 9.27 -22.10
N LEU A 414 -7.74 9.73 -22.05
CA LEU A 414 -6.82 9.71 -23.19
C LEU A 414 -6.49 8.30 -23.67
N LEU A 415 -6.18 7.37 -22.77
CA LEU A 415 -5.87 6.00 -23.15
C LEU A 415 -7.08 5.25 -23.69
N LEU A 416 -8.24 5.39 -23.05
CA LEU A 416 -9.47 4.71 -23.46
C LEU A 416 -10.00 5.25 -24.80
N SER A 417 -9.95 6.56 -25.02
CA SER A 417 -10.29 7.13 -26.34
C SER A 417 -9.32 6.72 -27.46
N LYS A 418 -8.11 6.27 -27.11
CA LYS A 418 -7.10 5.79 -28.07
C LYS A 418 -7.14 4.29 -28.32
N TYR A 419 -7.45 3.49 -27.29
CA TYR A 419 -7.31 2.03 -27.35
C TYR A 419 -8.56 1.24 -26.90
N GLY A 420 -9.45 1.84 -26.12
CA GLY A 420 -10.57 1.15 -25.47
C GLY A 420 -11.67 0.68 -26.44
N GLY A 421 -11.99 1.49 -27.47
CA GLY A 421 -13.09 1.17 -28.39
C GLY A 421 -14.42 1.00 -27.63
N GLN A 422 -15.21 -0.01 -28.03
CA GLN A 422 -16.45 -0.39 -27.33
C GLN A 422 -16.24 -1.43 -26.21
N ARG A 423 -14.98 -1.76 -25.87
CA ARG A 423 -14.69 -2.80 -24.88
C ARG A 423 -14.96 -2.31 -23.46
N THR A 424 -15.32 -3.22 -22.58
CA THR A 424 -15.59 -2.98 -21.16
C THR A 424 -14.73 -3.90 -20.29
N GLY A 425 -14.68 -3.63 -18.98
CA GLY A 425 -13.95 -4.46 -18.02
C GLY A 425 -12.47 -4.64 -18.35
N LEU A 426 -11.97 -5.86 -18.16
CA LEU A 426 -10.56 -6.22 -18.38
C LEU A 426 -10.16 -6.29 -19.86
N ASP A 427 -11.12 -6.50 -20.77
CA ASP A 427 -10.85 -6.59 -22.21
C ASP A 427 -10.42 -5.26 -22.83
N VAL A 428 -10.71 -4.17 -22.13
CA VAL A 428 -10.15 -2.84 -22.42
C VAL A 428 -8.63 -2.89 -22.52
N LEU A 429 -7.94 -3.72 -21.74
CA LEU A 429 -6.48 -3.79 -21.71
C LEU A 429 -5.88 -4.59 -22.88
N ARG A 430 -6.69 -5.14 -23.78
CA ARG A 430 -6.18 -5.95 -24.89
C ARG A 430 -5.26 -5.15 -25.82
N LYS A 431 -4.21 -5.82 -26.31
CA LYS A 431 -3.24 -5.21 -27.23
C LYS A 431 -3.90 -4.97 -28.59
N ASN A 432 -3.72 -3.76 -29.12
CA ASN A 432 -4.17 -3.41 -30.47
C ASN A 432 -2.97 -3.41 -31.45
N GLN A 433 -3.26 -3.53 -32.74
CA GLN A 433 -2.22 -3.33 -33.76
C GLN A 433 -1.69 -1.89 -33.69
N GLY A 434 -0.37 -1.73 -33.75
CA GLY A 434 0.24 -0.41 -33.65
C GLY A 434 0.15 0.26 -32.28
N SER A 435 -0.16 -0.45 -31.20
CA SER A 435 -0.11 0.11 -29.84
C SER A 435 1.25 0.70 -29.48
N SER A 436 1.25 1.68 -28.58
CA SER A 436 2.47 2.17 -27.94
C SER A 436 3.16 1.09 -27.11
N PHE A 437 4.41 1.35 -26.73
CA PHE A 437 5.13 0.47 -25.81
C PHE A 437 4.49 0.47 -24.42
N THR A 438 4.07 1.64 -23.92
CA THR A 438 3.35 1.80 -22.65
C THR A 438 2.05 0.99 -22.63
N TRP A 439 1.22 1.12 -23.66
CA TRP A 439 -0.01 0.32 -23.77
C TRP A 439 0.27 -1.17 -23.86
N SER A 440 1.25 -1.57 -24.69
CA SER A 440 1.65 -2.97 -24.79
C SER A 440 2.16 -3.54 -23.45
N SER A 441 2.74 -2.68 -22.61
CA SER A 441 3.17 -3.03 -21.25
C SER A 441 1.98 -3.29 -20.33
N PHE A 442 0.94 -2.45 -20.40
CA PHE A 442 -0.31 -2.66 -19.65
C PHE A 442 -1.07 -3.90 -20.11
N SER A 443 -1.13 -4.16 -21.41
CA SER A 443 -1.74 -5.39 -21.94
C SER A 443 -1.07 -6.65 -21.40
N LYS A 444 0.23 -6.61 -21.10
CA LYS A 444 0.95 -7.74 -20.48
C LYS A 444 0.66 -7.91 -18.99
N ALA A 445 0.20 -6.86 -18.32
CA ALA A 445 -0.25 -6.95 -16.93
C ALA A 445 -1.72 -7.40 -16.81
N ALA A 446 -2.47 -7.41 -17.91
CA ALA A 446 -3.87 -7.85 -17.94
C ALA A 446 -4.03 -9.31 -17.49
N ASP A 447 -3.09 -10.20 -17.85
CA ASP A 447 -3.14 -11.61 -17.45
C ASP A 447 -3.07 -11.77 -15.92
N LEU A 448 -2.20 -10.98 -15.26
CA LEU A 448 -2.11 -10.96 -13.81
C LEU A 448 -3.37 -10.37 -13.17
N LEU A 449 -3.98 -9.36 -13.79
CA LEU A 449 -5.25 -8.82 -13.31
C LEU A 449 -6.36 -9.86 -13.43
N LYS A 450 -6.49 -10.54 -14.57
CA LYS A 450 -7.48 -11.61 -14.76
C LYS A 450 -7.40 -12.69 -13.67
N GLN A 451 -6.20 -13.05 -13.23
CA GLN A 451 -5.99 -14.02 -12.15
C GLN A 451 -6.41 -13.51 -10.75
N GLY A 452 -6.37 -12.20 -10.50
CA GLY A 452 -6.59 -11.63 -9.17
C GLY A 452 -7.84 -10.74 -9.04
N CYS A 453 -8.58 -10.52 -10.11
CA CYS A 453 -9.80 -9.71 -10.10
C CYS A 453 -11.02 -10.60 -10.00
N ALA A 454 -12.00 -10.16 -9.22
CA ALA A 454 -13.35 -10.73 -9.22
C ALA A 454 -14.37 -9.59 -9.18
N TRP A 455 -15.61 -9.89 -9.55
CA TRP A 455 -16.72 -8.95 -9.47
C TRP A 455 -17.40 -9.01 -8.11
N ASN A 456 -17.56 -7.85 -7.50
CA ASN A 456 -18.40 -7.63 -6.33
C ASN A 456 -19.80 -7.29 -6.83
N ILE A 457 -20.76 -8.16 -6.54
CA ILE A 457 -22.12 -8.03 -7.03
C ILE A 457 -22.86 -6.97 -6.24
N LYS A 458 -23.48 -6.04 -6.96
CA LYS A 458 -24.39 -5.05 -6.40
C LYS A 458 -25.80 -5.30 -6.91
N ASN A 459 -26.17 -4.68 -8.03
CA ASN A 459 -27.47 -4.91 -8.64
C ASN A 459 -27.51 -6.16 -9.54
N GLY A 460 -26.35 -6.73 -9.88
CA GLY A 460 -26.23 -7.96 -10.66
C GLY A 460 -26.62 -7.82 -12.14
N LYS A 461 -26.84 -6.60 -12.65
CA LYS A 461 -27.40 -6.38 -14.00
C LYS A 461 -26.37 -6.44 -15.13
N LYS A 462 -25.06 -6.43 -14.81
CA LYS A 462 -23.99 -6.43 -15.81
C LYS A 462 -23.08 -7.64 -15.74
N THR A 463 -22.91 -8.22 -14.55
CA THR A 463 -22.04 -9.38 -14.36
C THR A 463 -22.72 -10.63 -14.91
N LYS A 464 -22.07 -11.34 -15.83
CA LYS A 464 -22.57 -12.60 -16.37
C LYS A 464 -22.43 -13.71 -15.34
N PHE A 465 -23.51 -14.42 -15.04
CA PHE A 465 -23.53 -15.41 -13.96
C PHE A 465 -22.51 -16.52 -14.19
N TRP A 466 -22.41 -17.04 -15.43
CA TRP A 466 -21.53 -18.17 -15.77
C TRP A 466 -20.14 -17.77 -16.26
N CYS A 467 -20.04 -16.64 -16.97
CA CYS A 467 -18.84 -16.27 -17.74
C CYS A 467 -17.88 -15.32 -17.01
N ASP A 468 -18.34 -14.61 -15.97
CA ASP A 468 -17.50 -13.70 -15.20
C ASP A 468 -17.02 -14.35 -13.89
N PRO A 469 -15.80 -14.03 -13.40
CA PRO A 469 -15.34 -14.48 -12.08
C PRO A 469 -15.93 -13.57 -10.98
N TRP A 470 -16.89 -14.08 -10.21
CA TRP A 470 -17.52 -13.32 -9.11
C TRP A 470 -17.60 -14.09 -7.79
N ILE A 471 -17.76 -15.42 -7.84
CA ILE A 471 -17.68 -16.30 -6.65
C ILE A 471 -16.28 -16.90 -6.47
N LEU A 472 -15.68 -17.34 -7.57
CA LEU A 472 -14.36 -17.97 -7.62
C LEU A 472 -13.38 -17.06 -8.36
N GLN A 473 -12.09 -17.41 -8.32
CA GLN A 473 -11.07 -16.77 -9.16
C GLN A 473 -11.16 -17.18 -10.65
N VAL A 474 -12.14 -18.00 -11.00
CA VAL A 474 -12.44 -18.46 -12.35
C VAL A 474 -13.95 -18.34 -12.62
N PRO A 475 -14.38 -18.21 -13.89
CA PRO A 475 -15.79 -18.29 -14.27
C PRO A 475 -16.47 -19.59 -13.79
N LEU A 476 -17.74 -19.51 -13.40
CA LEU A 476 -18.50 -20.69 -12.94
C LEU A 476 -18.63 -21.77 -14.03
N LYS A 477 -18.63 -21.37 -15.31
CA LYS A 477 -18.67 -22.33 -16.43
C LYS A 477 -17.47 -23.26 -16.51
N GLU A 478 -16.33 -22.90 -15.92
CA GLU A 478 -15.12 -23.75 -15.91
C GLU A 478 -15.19 -24.85 -14.85
N VAL A 479 -16.13 -24.75 -13.90
CA VAL A 479 -16.28 -25.68 -12.76
C VAL A 479 -17.65 -26.35 -12.71
N MET A 480 -18.57 -25.97 -13.60
CA MET A 480 -19.89 -26.60 -13.70
C MET A 480 -19.81 -27.99 -14.33
N THR A 481 -20.87 -28.75 -14.13
CA THR A 481 -21.09 -30.03 -14.80
C THR A 481 -22.09 -29.85 -15.95
N GLY A 482 -21.76 -30.36 -17.14
CA GLY A 482 -22.58 -30.20 -18.35
C GLY A 482 -22.19 -29.00 -19.23
N ASP A 483 -22.94 -28.80 -20.31
CA ASP A 483 -22.75 -27.71 -21.28
C ASP A 483 -23.87 -26.66 -21.17
N LEU A 484 -23.54 -25.40 -21.43
CA LEU A 484 -24.50 -24.29 -21.50
C LEU A 484 -24.90 -23.99 -22.94
N SER A 485 -26.17 -23.62 -23.14
CA SER A 485 -26.61 -23.00 -24.40
C SER A 485 -26.09 -21.56 -24.50
N GLY A 486 -25.99 -21.02 -25.72
CA GLY A 486 -25.50 -19.65 -25.95
C GLY A 486 -26.32 -18.56 -25.24
N GLU A 487 -27.64 -18.75 -25.10
CA GLU A 487 -28.50 -17.82 -24.35
C GLU A 487 -28.21 -17.86 -22.85
N ALA A 488 -27.90 -19.04 -22.29
CA ALA A 488 -27.55 -19.17 -20.88
C ALA A 488 -26.20 -18.51 -20.56
N GLU A 489 -25.27 -18.45 -21.50
CA GLU A 489 -23.98 -17.76 -21.31
C GLU A 489 -24.11 -16.23 -21.15
N GLU A 490 -25.20 -15.64 -21.64
CA GLU A 490 -25.50 -14.20 -21.54
C GLU A 490 -26.33 -13.84 -20.29
N ALA A 491 -26.84 -14.83 -19.55
CA ALA A 491 -27.62 -14.60 -18.35
C ALA A 491 -26.79 -13.85 -17.27
N VAL A 492 -27.40 -12.84 -16.66
CA VAL A 492 -26.74 -11.99 -15.66
C VAL A 492 -27.11 -12.43 -14.25
N VAL A 493 -26.32 -12.02 -13.27
CA VAL A 493 -26.54 -12.41 -11.86
C VAL A 493 -27.95 -12.05 -11.37
N ALA A 494 -28.50 -10.90 -11.79
CA ALA A 494 -29.84 -10.45 -11.40
C ALA A 494 -30.97 -11.40 -11.84
N ASP A 495 -30.75 -12.25 -12.86
CA ASP A 495 -31.74 -13.23 -13.34
C ASP A 495 -31.93 -14.40 -12.37
N PHE A 496 -30.93 -14.65 -11.52
CA PHE A 496 -30.91 -15.74 -10.53
C PHE A 496 -31.34 -15.29 -9.13
N VAL A 497 -31.79 -14.04 -8.98
CA VAL A 497 -32.19 -13.44 -7.70
C VAL A 497 -33.65 -12.98 -7.77
N ARG A 498 -34.44 -13.38 -6.76
CA ARG A 498 -35.84 -12.94 -6.57
C ARG A 498 -35.88 -11.48 -6.09
N ASP A 499 -37.06 -10.86 -6.10
CA ASP A 499 -37.19 -9.43 -5.76
C ASP A 499 -37.01 -9.14 -4.27
N ASP A 500 -37.17 -10.16 -3.42
CA ASP A 500 -36.83 -10.13 -1.99
C ASP A 500 -35.32 -10.27 -1.71
N GLY A 501 -34.50 -10.47 -2.76
CA GLY A 501 -33.05 -10.68 -2.64
C GLY A 501 -32.63 -12.14 -2.43
N SER A 502 -33.58 -13.09 -2.37
CA SER A 502 -33.28 -14.52 -2.23
C SER A 502 -32.81 -15.14 -3.55
N TRP A 503 -31.89 -16.10 -3.46
CA TRP A 503 -31.37 -16.82 -4.63
C TRP A 503 -32.34 -17.90 -5.13
N ARG A 504 -32.49 -18.00 -6.45
CA ARG A 504 -33.21 -19.10 -7.14
C ARG A 504 -32.28 -20.30 -7.29
N THR A 505 -32.04 -21.00 -6.18
CA THR A 505 -31.11 -22.13 -6.11
C THR A 505 -31.46 -23.26 -7.07
N GLU A 506 -32.75 -23.42 -7.39
CA GLU A 506 -33.28 -24.37 -8.37
C GLU A 506 -32.68 -24.22 -9.79
N LEU A 507 -32.15 -23.05 -10.14
CA LEU A 507 -31.59 -22.77 -11.47
C LEU A 507 -30.13 -23.21 -11.64
N PHE A 508 -29.40 -23.48 -10.55
CA PHE A 508 -27.96 -23.77 -10.61
C PHE A 508 -27.49 -24.91 -9.71
N SER A 509 -28.30 -25.36 -8.75
CA SER A 509 -27.94 -26.40 -7.79
C SER A 509 -27.57 -27.75 -8.42
N ASN A 510 -28.16 -28.08 -9.56
CA ASN A 510 -27.87 -29.32 -10.31
C ASN A 510 -26.58 -29.25 -11.14
N LEU A 511 -26.07 -28.05 -11.41
CA LEU A 511 -24.91 -27.83 -12.29
C LEU A 511 -23.62 -27.60 -11.50
N LEU A 512 -23.72 -27.21 -10.23
CA LEU A 512 -22.60 -26.78 -9.39
C LEU A 512 -22.47 -27.64 -8.13
N GLN A 513 -21.24 -27.76 -7.63
CA GLN A 513 -20.98 -28.45 -6.36
C GLN A 513 -21.65 -27.72 -5.17
N PRO A 514 -22.10 -28.45 -4.13
CA PRO A 514 -22.76 -27.87 -2.97
C PRO A 514 -21.99 -26.71 -2.30
N ASP A 515 -20.66 -26.82 -2.21
CA ASP A 515 -19.81 -25.77 -1.62
C ASP A 515 -19.82 -24.46 -2.43
N ILE A 516 -19.98 -24.54 -3.75
CA ILE A 516 -20.08 -23.37 -4.63
C ILE A 516 -21.47 -22.75 -4.48
N CYS A 517 -22.52 -23.57 -4.50
CA CYS A 517 -23.89 -23.14 -4.24
C CYS A 517 -23.99 -22.41 -2.90
N ALA A 518 -23.37 -22.95 -1.84
CA ALA A 518 -23.34 -22.34 -0.53
C ALA A 518 -22.67 -20.95 -0.53
N LYS A 519 -21.62 -20.74 -1.33
CA LYS A 519 -20.99 -19.41 -1.49
C LYS A 519 -21.86 -18.43 -2.28
N ILE A 520 -22.53 -18.91 -3.34
CA ILE A 520 -23.49 -18.10 -4.11
C ILE A 520 -24.56 -17.57 -3.18
N THR A 521 -25.20 -18.45 -2.41
CA THR A 521 -26.32 -18.07 -1.52
C THR A 521 -25.91 -17.07 -0.44
N SER A 522 -24.65 -17.10 0.02
CA SER A 522 -24.13 -16.14 1.01
C SER A 522 -23.87 -14.72 0.45
N THR A 523 -23.88 -14.56 -0.87
CA THR A 523 -23.55 -13.29 -1.54
C THR A 523 -24.79 -12.39 -1.59
N ALA A 524 -24.68 -11.20 -1.01
CA ALA A 524 -25.76 -10.21 -1.02
C ALA A 524 -25.90 -9.53 -2.39
N VAL A 525 -27.15 -9.38 -2.85
CA VAL A 525 -27.49 -8.68 -4.10
C VAL A 525 -28.61 -7.68 -3.82
N ASP A 526 -28.47 -6.45 -4.32
CA ASP A 526 -29.46 -5.37 -4.18
C ASP A 526 -29.99 -4.97 -5.56
N LYS A 527 -30.92 -5.76 -6.09
CA LYS A 527 -31.50 -5.61 -7.42
C LYS A 527 -32.23 -4.27 -7.64
N ILE A 528 -32.70 -3.67 -6.54
CA ILE A 528 -33.40 -2.38 -6.51
C ILE A 528 -32.43 -1.21 -6.68
N SER A 529 -31.18 -1.38 -6.25
CA SER A 529 -30.17 -0.33 -6.34
C SER A 529 -29.79 0.02 -7.78
N GLN A 530 -29.48 1.30 -7.98
CA GLN A 530 -28.84 1.80 -9.20
C GLN A 530 -27.32 1.66 -9.16
N GLU A 531 -26.76 1.13 -8.07
CA GLU A 531 -25.32 0.89 -7.98
C GLU A 531 -24.91 -0.29 -8.86
N GLU A 532 -24.01 -0.01 -9.81
CA GLU A 532 -23.45 -1.02 -10.70
C GLU A 532 -22.41 -1.90 -10.01
N ASP A 533 -22.33 -3.17 -10.44
CA ASP A 533 -21.30 -4.13 -10.04
C ASP A 533 -19.88 -3.56 -10.21
N THR A 534 -18.98 -3.89 -9.27
CA THR A 534 -17.62 -3.33 -9.25
C THR A 534 -16.56 -4.42 -9.21
N LEU A 535 -15.42 -4.19 -9.87
CA LEU A 535 -14.27 -5.06 -9.74
C LEU A 535 -13.60 -4.85 -8.38
N PHE A 536 -13.24 -5.95 -7.70
CA PHE A 536 -12.38 -5.93 -6.51
C PHE A 536 -11.19 -6.88 -6.68
N TRP A 537 -10.16 -6.65 -5.87
CA TRP A 537 -8.93 -7.44 -5.89
C TRP A 537 -9.02 -8.58 -4.87
N SER A 538 -9.33 -9.79 -5.36
CA SER A 538 -9.63 -10.97 -4.53
C SER A 538 -8.50 -11.44 -3.61
N PRO A 539 -7.19 -11.25 -3.92
CA PRO A 539 -6.13 -11.59 -2.99
C PRO A 539 -6.05 -10.72 -1.73
N SER A 540 -6.80 -9.61 -1.65
CA SER A 540 -6.85 -8.75 -0.47
C SER A 540 -8.21 -8.87 0.21
N ALA A 541 -8.22 -9.01 1.54
CA ALA A 541 -9.46 -9.16 2.33
C ALA A 541 -10.38 -7.93 2.27
N ASP A 542 -9.83 -6.74 2.08
CA ASP A 542 -10.59 -5.49 1.93
C ASP A 542 -10.93 -5.17 0.45
N GLY A 543 -10.61 -6.09 -0.46
CA GLY A 543 -10.77 -5.92 -1.90
C GLY A 543 -9.84 -4.91 -2.56
N ARG A 544 -8.91 -4.29 -1.81
CA ARG A 544 -8.02 -3.26 -2.36
C ARG A 544 -6.80 -3.87 -3.04
N PHE A 545 -6.50 -3.36 -4.23
CA PHE A 545 -5.28 -3.73 -4.93
C PHE A 545 -4.05 -3.25 -4.15
N SER A 546 -3.09 -4.16 -3.95
CA SER A 546 -1.76 -3.80 -3.48
C SER A 546 -0.68 -4.44 -4.35
N THR A 547 0.40 -3.71 -4.61
CA THR A 547 1.56 -4.26 -5.34
C THR A 547 2.17 -5.46 -4.59
N LYS A 548 1.97 -5.54 -3.28
CA LYS A 548 2.42 -6.67 -2.46
C LYS A 548 1.60 -7.93 -2.79
N SER A 549 0.28 -7.87 -2.71
CA SER A 549 -0.59 -9.02 -3.00
C SER A 549 -0.54 -9.44 -4.47
N ALA A 550 -0.37 -8.51 -5.40
CA ALA A 550 -0.10 -8.82 -6.82
C ALA A 550 1.25 -9.53 -7.05
N TYR A 551 2.29 -9.13 -6.31
CA TYR A 551 3.58 -9.82 -6.36
C TYR A 551 3.51 -11.21 -5.73
N GLU A 552 2.79 -11.35 -4.62
CA GLU A 552 2.55 -12.64 -3.97
C GLU A 552 1.79 -13.58 -4.91
N LEU A 553 0.77 -13.10 -5.61
CA LEU A 553 0.03 -13.87 -6.62
C LEU A 553 0.96 -14.42 -7.72
N LEU A 554 1.90 -13.60 -8.23
CA LEU A 554 2.92 -14.04 -9.18
C LEU A 554 3.92 -15.05 -8.59
N SER A 555 4.16 -14.99 -7.28
CA SER A 555 5.14 -15.84 -6.58
C SER A 555 4.55 -17.17 -6.14
N LEU A 556 3.23 -17.25 -5.96
CA LEU A 556 2.49 -18.46 -5.56
C LEU A 556 2.54 -19.59 -6.61
N GLN A 557 2.98 -19.28 -7.83
CA GLN A 557 3.23 -20.28 -8.87
C GLN A 557 4.42 -21.20 -8.54
N ASP A 558 5.36 -20.75 -7.68
CA ASP A 558 6.49 -21.54 -7.19
C ASP A 558 6.19 -22.08 -5.77
N GLN A 559 5.51 -23.23 -5.69
CA GLN A 559 5.05 -23.81 -4.44
C GLN A 559 6.19 -24.35 -3.56
N GLN A 560 6.42 -23.72 -2.41
CA GLN A 560 6.99 -24.33 -1.22
C GLN A 560 5.97 -24.17 -0.08
N PRO A 561 5.69 -25.21 0.73
CA PRO A 561 4.76 -25.12 1.85
C PRO A 561 5.22 -24.03 2.82
N ARG A 562 4.25 -23.24 3.32
CA ARG A 562 4.51 -22.16 4.28
C ARG A 562 4.88 -22.76 5.62
N ASP A 563 6.17 -22.83 5.90
CA ASP A 563 6.70 -23.37 7.14
C ASP A 563 6.79 -22.29 8.23
N GLY A 564 6.18 -22.57 9.40
CA GLY A 564 6.15 -21.68 10.55
C GLY A 564 7.55 -21.28 11.05
N ILE A 565 8.58 -22.10 10.83
CA ILE A 565 9.95 -21.81 11.25
C ILE A 565 10.47 -20.49 10.65
N TRP A 566 10.12 -20.19 9.41
CA TRP A 566 10.60 -18.98 8.75
C TRP A 566 9.99 -17.72 9.37
N LYS A 567 8.72 -17.76 9.75
CA LYS A 567 8.06 -16.68 10.49
C LYS A 567 8.71 -16.47 11.86
N ALA A 568 9.11 -17.54 12.53
CA ALA A 568 9.77 -17.46 13.84
C ALA A 568 11.09 -16.67 13.77
N ILE A 569 11.96 -16.94 12.79
CA ILE A 569 13.26 -16.24 12.62
C ILE A 569 13.08 -14.72 12.53
N TRP A 570 12.13 -14.26 11.71
CA TRP A 570 11.94 -12.83 11.47
C TRP A 570 11.23 -12.12 12.62
N ARG A 571 10.64 -12.87 13.56
CA ARG A 571 10.05 -12.36 14.81
C ARG A 571 11.03 -12.36 15.99
N LEU A 572 12.20 -12.98 15.86
CA LEU A 572 13.18 -13.07 16.96
C LEU A 572 13.56 -11.68 17.51
N PRO A 573 13.55 -11.48 18.83
CA PRO A 573 13.91 -10.20 19.46
C PRO A 573 15.44 -10.02 19.50
N VAL A 574 16.09 -10.05 18.33
CA VAL A 574 17.55 -9.97 18.14
C VAL A 574 17.87 -8.99 17.01
N PRO A 575 19.12 -8.45 16.93
CA PRO A 575 19.50 -7.58 15.83
C PRO A 575 19.32 -8.25 14.46
N GLU A 576 19.01 -7.47 13.41
CA GLU A 576 18.81 -7.98 12.04
C GLU A 576 19.98 -8.82 11.50
N ARG A 577 21.22 -8.49 11.87
CA ARG A 577 22.40 -9.31 11.51
C ARG A 577 22.33 -10.74 12.05
N ILE A 578 21.73 -10.92 13.23
CA ILE A 578 21.57 -12.23 13.88
C ILE A 578 20.42 -12.98 13.20
N ARG A 579 19.30 -12.32 12.88
CA ARG A 579 18.22 -12.93 12.07
C ARG A 579 18.76 -13.47 10.74
N GLY A 580 19.56 -12.67 10.04
CA GLY A 580 20.23 -13.09 8.80
C GLY A 580 21.22 -14.25 9.00
N PHE A 581 21.93 -14.28 10.13
CA PHE A 581 22.79 -15.42 10.49
C PHE A 581 22.00 -16.69 10.78
N VAL A 582 20.95 -16.63 11.60
CA VAL A 582 20.07 -17.77 11.92
C VAL A 582 19.46 -18.33 10.63
N TRP A 583 19.02 -17.46 9.73
CA TRP A 583 18.52 -17.85 8.40
C TRP A 583 19.57 -18.62 7.58
N LEU A 584 20.82 -18.16 7.54
CA LEU A 584 21.92 -18.90 6.88
C LEU A 584 22.23 -20.22 7.59
N ALA A 585 22.17 -20.24 8.92
CA ALA A 585 22.50 -21.41 9.73
C ALA A 585 21.50 -22.54 9.49
N ILE A 586 20.20 -22.24 9.48
CA ILE A 586 19.14 -23.21 9.16
C ILE A 586 19.34 -23.79 7.76
N GLN A 587 19.80 -23.00 6.79
CA GLN A 587 20.07 -23.52 5.44
C GLN A 587 21.40 -24.27 5.30
N GLY A 588 22.19 -24.40 6.37
CA GLY A 588 23.50 -25.06 6.33
C GLY A 588 24.58 -24.21 5.63
N ARG A 589 24.40 -22.88 5.54
CA ARG A 589 25.18 -21.98 4.69
C ARG A 589 26.01 -20.94 5.46
N ILE A 590 26.38 -21.23 6.70
CA ILE A 590 27.37 -20.42 7.44
C ILE A 590 28.79 -20.93 7.19
N ALA A 591 29.81 -20.12 7.46
CA ALA A 591 31.20 -20.48 7.25
C ALA A 591 31.62 -21.64 8.19
N THR A 592 31.65 -22.85 7.64
CA THR A 592 32.13 -24.08 8.30
C THR A 592 33.22 -24.73 7.44
N ASN A 593 34.11 -25.52 8.04
CA ASN A 593 35.13 -26.22 7.26
C ASN A 593 34.53 -27.24 6.28
N VAL A 594 33.42 -27.91 6.64
CA VAL A 594 32.67 -28.76 5.69
C VAL A 594 32.24 -27.98 4.44
N LEU A 595 31.65 -26.79 4.63
CA LEU A 595 31.19 -25.96 3.52
C LEU A 595 32.37 -25.42 2.68
N HIS A 596 33.45 -25.00 3.34
CA HIS A 596 34.65 -24.54 2.65
C HIS A 596 35.35 -25.65 1.88
N PHE A 597 35.41 -26.87 2.42
CA PHE A 597 35.95 -28.05 1.75
C PHE A 597 35.13 -28.41 0.51
N GLN A 598 33.80 -28.47 0.64
CA GLN A 598 32.88 -28.67 -0.50
C GLN A 598 33.03 -27.56 -1.57
N SER A 599 33.36 -26.35 -1.14
CA SER A 599 33.59 -25.19 -2.00
C SER A 599 35.02 -25.09 -2.55
N LYS A 600 35.90 -26.08 -2.25
CA LYS A 600 37.33 -26.09 -2.62
C LYS A 600 38.13 -24.88 -2.10
N VAL A 601 37.73 -24.35 -0.95
CA VAL A 601 38.38 -23.22 -0.24
C VAL A 601 39.25 -23.69 0.93
N ALA A 602 38.92 -24.84 1.54
CA ALA A 602 39.69 -25.42 2.64
C ALA A 602 40.21 -26.80 2.26
N GLU A 603 41.36 -27.17 2.84
CA GLU A 603 42.04 -28.47 2.60
C GLU A 603 41.40 -29.63 3.37
N SER A 604 40.70 -29.35 4.47
CA SER A 604 40.06 -30.36 5.31
C SER A 604 38.68 -29.90 5.80
N PRO A 605 37.69 -30.81 5.92
CA PRO A 605 36.40 -30.51 6.52
C PRO A 605 36.42 -30.51 8.06
N CYS A 606 37.55 -30.89 8.68
CA CYS A 606 37.64 -31.15 10.11
C CYS A 606 37.71 -29.88 10.97
N CYS A 607 37.21 -29.97 12.21
CA CYS A 607 37.28 -28.92 13.20
C CYS A 607 38.70 -28.82 13.79
N PRO A 608 39.31 -27.62 13.85
CA PRO A 608 40.67 -27.43 14.37
C PRO A 608 40.77 -27.60 15.91
N ARG A 609 39.63 -27.79 16.60
CA ARG A 609 39.56 -27.92 18.07
C ARG A 609 39.20 -29.32 18.54
N CYS A 610 38.65 -30.16 17.68
CA CYS A 610 37.99 -31.41 18.06
C CYS A 610 38.55 -32.61 17.28
N GLU A 611 39.85 -32.58 16.96
CA GLU A 611 40.67 -33.66 16.40
C GLU A 611 39.90 -34.65 15.51
N GLY A 612 39.73 -34.31 14.24
CA GLY A 612 39.20 -35.23 13.22
C GLY A 612 37.68 -35.22 12.99
N ARG A 613 36.88 -34.54 13.83
CA ARG A 613 35.42 -34.41 13.58
C ARG A 613 35.09 -33.41 12.46
N PRO A 614 34.18 -33.72 11.52
CA PRO A 614 33.71 -32.76 10.52
C PRO A 614 33.05 -31.54 11.16
N GLU A 615 33.47 -30.34 10.74
CA GLU A 615 32.94 -29.08 11.24
C GLU A 615 31.65 -28.70 10.50
N THR A 616 30.51 -29.25 10.96
CA THR A 616 29.16 -28.90 10.48
C THR A 616 28.60 -27.67 11.22
N VAL A 617 27.43 -27.17 10.81
CA VAL A 617 26.72 -26.09 11.53
C VAL A 617 26.45 -26.49 12.97
N LEU A 618 25.80 -27.65 13.18
CA LEU A 618 25.53 -28.19 14.51
C LEU A 618 26.81 -28.40 15.31
N HIS A 619 27.89 -28.86 14.69
CA HIS A 619 29.16 -28.99 15.40
C HIS A 619 29.62 -27.65 15.99
N ILE A 620 29.61 -26.56 15.21
CA ILE A 620 30.07 -25.26 15.70
C ILE A 620 29.18 -24.71 16.83
N VAL A 621 27.86 -24.83 16.68
CA VAL A 621 26.91 -24.13 17.55
C VAL A 621 26.32 -25.00 18.66
N ARG A 622 26.55 -26.32 18.65
CA ARG A 622 26.00 -27.29 19.61
C ARG A 622 27.06 -28.26 20.14
N ASP A 623 27.83 -28.92 19.27
CA ASP A 623 28.60 -30.11 19.64
C ASP A 623 30.11 -29.87 19.89
N CYS A 624 30.64 -28.69 19.57
CA CYS A 624 32.04 -28.33 19.84
C CYS A 624 32.22 -28.03 21.33
N ALA A 625 33.41 -28.27 21.89
CA ALA A 625 33.68 -28.18 23.33
C ALA A 625 33.15 -26.89 24.01
N PRO A 626 33.34 -25.67 23.47
CA PRO A 626 32.76 -24.46 24.08
C PRO A 626 31.22 -24.39 24.02
N ALA A 627 30.62 -24.95 22.98
CA ALA A 627 29.17 -25.00 22.83
C ALA A 627 28.56 -26.04 23.78
N LEU A 628 29.16 -27.24 23.87
CA LEU A 628 28.78 -28.28 24.83
C LEU A 628 28.84 -27.76 26.26
N TYR A 629 29.95 -27.10 26.63
CA TYR A 629 30.13 -26.51 27.95
C TYR A 629 29.02 -25.52 28.32
N PHE A 630 28.57 -24.72 27.35
CA PHE A 630 27.49 -23.75 27.54
C PHE A 630 26.13 -24.45 27.65
N TRP A 631 25.77 -25.27 26.66
CA TRP A 631 24.43 -25.87 26.60
C TRP A 631 24.16 -26.85 27.73
N SER A 632 25.18 -27.60 28.20
CA SER A 632 25.01 -28.53 29.33
C SER A 632 24.63 -27.84 30.65
N ARG A 633 24.82 -26.51 30.74
CA ARG A 633 24.49 -25.68 31.91
C ARG A 633 23.21 -24.86 31.72
N GLN A 634 22.86 -24.53 30.48
CA GLN A 634 21.73 -23.65 30.18
C GLN A 634 20.46 -24.41 29.78
N VAL A 635 20.59 -25.63 29.25
CA VAL A 635 19.45 -26.49 28.89
C VAL A 635 19.06 -27.32 30.11
N PRO A 636 17.78 -27.33 30.54
CA PRO A 636 17.31 -28.16 31.65
C PRO A 636 17.59 -29.65 31.43
N GLN A 637 17.98 -30.38 32.48
CA GLN A 637 18.39 -31.80 32.39
C GLN A 637 17.39 -32.68 31.64
N GLY A 638 16.08 -32.54 31.91
CA GLY A 638 15.03 -33.31 31.24
C GLY A 638 14.89 -33.07 29.73
N LYS A 639 15.56 -32.05 29.18
CA LYS A 639 15.55 -31.72 27.74
C LYS A 639 16.87 -31.99 27.04
N GLN A 640 17.94 -32.28 27.79
CA GLN A 640 19.29 -32.42 27.22
C GLN A 640 19.36 -33.59 26.23
N GLN A 641 18.69 -34.71 26.52
CA GLN A 641 18.68 -35.88 25.63
C GLN A 641 18.16 -35.51 24.23
N PHE A 642 16.97 -34.91 24.14
CA PHE A 642 16.43 -34.45 22.87
C PHE A 642 17.31 -33.35 22.25
N PHE A 643 17.78 -32.38 23.04
CA PHE A 643 18.57 -31.25 22.54
C PHE A 643 19.86 -31.67 21.83
N PHE A 644 20.60 -32.63 22.38
CA PHE A 644 21.88 -33.09 21.79
C PHE A 644 21.70 -34.18 20.73
N SER A 645 20.57 -34.91 20.71
CA SER A 645 20.29 -35.95 19.71
C SER A 645 19.52 -35.45 18.49
N ALA A 646 18.75 -34.35 18.61
CA ALA A 646 17.93 -33.81 17.53
C ALA A 646 18.74 -33.55 16.25
N ASN A 647 18.15 -33.81 15.09
CA ASN A 647 18.80 -33.45 13.82
C ASN A 647 18.77 -31.92 13.60
N HIS A 648 19.40 -31.46 12.53
CA HIS A 648 19.55 -30.03 12.23
C HIS A 648 18.22 -29.28 12.19
N ASP A 649 17.21 -29.84 11.52
CA ASP A 649 15.91 -29.19 11.36
C ASP A 649 15.11 -29.21 12.67
N GLU A 650 15.04 -30.37 13.34
CA GLU A 650 14.37 -30.53 14.65
C GLU A 650 14.96 -29.61 15.72
N TRP A 651 16.29 -29.46 15.72
CA TRP A 651 17.00 -28.64 16.69
C TRP A 651 16.66 -27.16 16.54
N PHE A 652 16.63 -26.62 15.31
CA PHE A 652 16.22 -25.24 15.08
C PHE A 652 14.71 -25.05 15.36
N ARG A 653 13.85 -25.98 14.96
CA ARG A 653 12.40 -25.88 15.17
C ARG A 653 12.03 -25.86 16.65
N SER A 654 12.55 -26.80 17.43
CA SER A 654 12.24 -26.89 18.86
C SER A 654 12.68 -25.64 19.63
N ASN A 655 13.85 -25.10 19.32
CA ASN A 655 14.39 -23.91 19.99
C ASN A 655 13.73 -22.60 19.55
N LEU A 656 13.40 -22.44 18.26
CA LEU A 656 12.78 -21.20 17.76
C LEU A 656 11.30 -21.09 18.07
N SER A 657 10.62 -22.23 18.28
CA SER A 657 9.20 -22.28 18.63
C SER A 657 8.95 -22.34 20.14
N SER A 658 10.00 -22.41 20.97
CA SER A 658 9.87 -22.47 22.43
C SER A 658 9.27 -21.18 23.00
N GLN A 659 8.34 -21.31 23.94
CA GLN A 659 7.75 -20.20 24.68
C GLN A 659 8.43 -19.97 26.04
N GLU A 660 9.49 -20.73 26.33
CA GLU A 660 10.15 -20.69 27.63
C GLU A 660 11.03 -19.44 27.81
N THR A 661 11.43 -19.22 29.05
CA THR A 661 12.48 -18.29 29.42
C THR A 661 13.77 -19.06 29.70
N SER A 662 14.89 -18.48 29.30
CA SER A 662 16.19 -18.93 29.76
C SER A 662 16.32 -18.78 31.27
N THR A 663 17.27 -19.49 31.86
CA THR A 663 17.71 -19.36 33.26
C THR A 663 18.02 -17.91 33.68
N SER A 664 18.32 -17.04 32.71
CA SER A 664 18.60 -15.61 32.90
C SER A 664 17.37 -14.70 32.74
N GLY A 665 16.15 -15.25 32.67
CA GLY A 665 14.91 -14.49 32.53
C GLY A 665 14.62 -13.92 31.13
N ILE A 666 15.44 -14.28 30.12
CA ILE A 666 15.31 -13.80 28.73
C ILE A 666 14.46 -14.79 27.93
N ASN A 667 13.58 -14.30 27.05
CA ASN A 667 12.83 -15.13 26.11
C ASN A 667 13.75 -16.11 25.35
N TRP A 668 13.42 -17.41 25.37
CA TRP A 668 14.30 -18.47 24.90
C TRP A 668 14.70 -18.34 23.42
N PRO A 669 13.79 -18.13 22.45
CA PRO A 669 14.16 -17.93 21.05
C PRO A 669 15.18 -16.80 20.83
N GLY A 670 15.01 -15.67 21.52
CA GLY A 670 15.94 -14.54 21.47
C GLY A 670 17.32 -14.88 22.04
N PHE A 671 17.33 -15.52 23.22
CA PHE A 671 18.55 -15.99 23.88
C PHE A 671 19.30 -17.03 23.04
N PHE A 672 18.57 -18.00 22.47
CA PHE A 672 19.09 -19.02 21.58
C PHE A 672 19.76 -18.40 20.35
N GLY A 673 19.06 -17.48 19.66
CA GLY A 673 19.60 -16.79 18.48
C GLY A 673 20.87 -15.99 18.76
N MET A 674 20.92 -15.28 19.90
CA MET A 674 22.12 -14.55 20.33
C MET A 674 23.28 -15.50 20.68
N THR A 675 22.97 -16.60 21.38
CA THR A 675 23.95 -17.62 21.78
C THR A 675 24.64 -18.24 20.57
N ILE A 676 23.89 -18.79 19.61
CA ILE A 676 24.49 -19.46 18.45
C ILE A 676 25.34 -18.51 17.59
N TRP A 677 24.96 -17.23 17.52
CA TRP A 677 25.74 -16.19 16.85
C TRP A 677 27.07 -15.94 17.55
N LEU A 678 27.06 -15.84 18.88
CA LEU A 678 28.27 -15.57 19.67
C LEU A 678 29.21 -16.79 19.73
N LEU A 679 28.65 -18.01 19.78
CA LEU A 679 29.41 -19.25 19.63
C LEU A 679 30.14 -19.31 18.28
N TRP A 680 29.40 -19.06 17.19
CA TRP A 680 29.98 -19.00 15.85
C TRP A 680 31.02 -17.88 15.71
N LYS A 681 30.75 -16.70 16.28
CA LYS A 681 31.71 -15.58 16.28
C LYS A 681 32.99 -15.95 17.02
N ASN A 682 32.89 -16.63 18.17
CA ASN A 682 34.06 -17.07 18.93
C ASN A 682 34.89 -18.11 18.16
N ARG A 683 34.24 -19.07 17.49
CA ARG A 683 34.90 -20.03 16.59
C ARG A 683 35.60 -19.29 15.44
N THR A 684 34.92 -18.33 14.82
CA THR A 684 35.46 -17.56 13.69
C THR A 684 36.69 -16.75 14.10
N THR A 685 36.67 -16.12 15.28
CA THR A 685 37.86 -15.46 15.84
C THR A 685 39.03 -16.43 15.98
N ALA A 686 38.79 -17.64 16.48
CA ALA A 686 39.81 -18.66 16.63
C ALA A 686 40.43 -19.09 15.29
N ALA A 687 39.58 -19.25 14.27
CA ALA A 687 40.02 -19.68 12.94
C ALA A 687 40.88 -18.62 12.23
N PHE A 688 40.58 -17.32 12.40
CA PHE A 688 41.30 -16.25 11.70
C PHE A 688 42.44 -15.61 12.51
N LYS A 689 42.38 -15.64 13.84
CA LYS A 689 43.36 -14.98 14.73
C LYS A 689 44.13 -15.99 15.61
N GLY A 690 43.94 -17.28 15.41
CA GLY A 690 44.50 -18.34 16.23
C GLY A 690 43.63 -18.67 17.45
N ILE A 691 43.79 -19.89 17.98
CA ILE A 691 42.96 -20.44 19.08
C ILE A 691 43.02 -19.56 20.33
N GLY A 692 44.20 -19.00 20.65
CA GLY A 692 44.41 -18.13 21.82
C GLY A 692 43.67 -16.79 21.77
N ALA A 693 43.20 -16.34 20.59
CA ALA A 693 42.42 -15.10 20.46
C ALA A 693 40.91 -15.30 20.74
N ALA A 694 40.45 -16.54 20.87
CA ALA A 694 39.07 -16.85 21.22
C ALA A 694 38.88 -16.91 22.73
N LEU A 695 37.68 -16.58 23.20
CA LEU A 695 37.34 -16.70 24.61
C LEU A 695 37.31 -18.17 25.02
N THR A 696 37.83 -18.45 26.22
CA THR A 696 37.66 -19.73 26.92
C THR A 696 36.17 -19.99 27.18
N ALA A 697 35.79 -21.25 27.41
CA ALA A 697 34.38 -21.60 27.59
C ALA A 697 33.70 -20.84 28.77
N PRO A 698 34.33 -20.65 29.95
CA PRO A 698 33.74 -19.84 31.03
C PRO A 698 33.56 -18.37 30.65
N SER A 699 34.59 -17.73 30.08
CA SER A 699 34.52 -16.31 29.67
C SER A 699 33.53 -16.08 28.54
N LEU A 700 33.41 -17.04 27.62
CA LEU A 700 32.41 -17.01 26.54
C LEU A 700 30.99 -17.09 27.09
N MET A 701 30.73 -18.01 28.03
CA MET A 701 29.43 -18.13 28.69
C MET A 701 29.03 -16.82 29.37
N HIS A 702 29.94 -16.23 30.15
CA HIS A 702 29.70 -14.92 30.76
C HIS A 702 29.40 -13.84 29.71
N SER A 703 30.18 -13.78 28.62
CA SER A 703 29.95 -12.82 27.54
C SER A 703 28.59 -12.99 26.84
N ILE A 704 28.14 -14.24 26.65
CA ILE A 704 26.85 -14.55 26.04
C ILE A 704 25.70 -14.09 26.93
N ILE A 705 25.73 -14.42 28.23
CA ILE A 705 24.70 -14.03 29.19
C ILE A 705 24.62 -12.50 29.29
N THR A 706 25.77 -11.83 29.50
CA THR A 706 25.82 -10.37 29.63
C THR A 706 25.31 -9.66 28.39
N LYS A 707 25.75 -10.05 27.19
CA LYS A 707 25.28 -9.42 25.93
C LYS A 707 23.81 -9.69 25.65
N SER A 708 23.33 -10.88 25.97
CA SER A 708 21.91 -11.23 25.80
C SER A 708 21.03 -10.39 26.74
N ARG A 709 21.48 -10.18 27.99
CA ARG A 709 20.79 -9.35 28.98
C ARG A 709 20.74 -7.87 28.56
N ILE A 710 21.89 -7.27 28.23
CA ILE A 710 21.97 -5.88 27.75
C ILE A 710 21.06 -5.66 26.55
N TRP A 711 21.05 -6.63 25.61
CA TRP A 711 20.18 -6.54 24.44
C TRP A 711 18.70 -6.64 24.81
N ASN A 712 18.33 -7.58 25.69
CA ASN A 712 16.94 -7.73 26.13
C ASN A 712 16.42 -6.46 26.81
N GLU A 713 17.22 -5.87 27.72
CA GLU A 713 16.92 -4.59 28.37
C GLU A 713 16.79 -3.47 27.34
N SER A 714 17.71 -3.38 26.38
CA SER A 714 17.68 -2.38 25.30
C SER A 714 16.51 -2.57 24.34
N TRP A 715 16.06 -3.81 24.11
CA TRP A 715 14.92 -4.11 23.25
C TRP A 715 13.59 -3.73 23.89
N GLN A 716 13.52 -3.80 25.23
CA GLN A 716 12.37 -3.37 26.02
C GLN A 716 12.39 -1.84 26.29
N ALA A 717 13.54 -1.18 26.23
CA ALA A 717 13.68 0.26 26.51
C ALA A 717 12.85 1.21 25.60
N PRO A 718 12.66 0.97 24.29
CA PRO A 718 11.76 1.78 23.46
C PRO A 718 10.30 1.73 23.93
N GLU A 719 9.84 0.64 24.54
CA GLU A 719 8.50 0.58 25.15
C GLU A 719 8.41 1.48 26.40
N LEU A 720 9.54 1.79 27.04
CA LEU A 720 9.63 2.70 28.19
C LEU A 720 9.69 4.19 27.78
N PHE A 721 10.35 4.53 26.66
CA PHE A 721 10.49 5.93 26.19
C PHE A 721 9.41 6.39 25.19
N LEU A 722 8.80 5.48 24.42
CA LEU A 722 7.70 5.78 23.48
C LEU A 722 6.33 5.39 24.04
N SER A 723 6.21 5.31 25.37
CA SER A 723 4.99 5.06 26.11
C SER A 723 4.00 6.24 26.00
N HIS A 724 3.50 6.54 24.80
CA HIS A 724 2.05 6.45 24.63
C HIS A 724 1.74 4.96 24.69
N LYS A 725 1.70 4.40 25.90
CA LYS A 725 0.99 3.15 26.10
C LYS A 725 -0.38 3.41 25.47
N LYS A 726 -0.73 2.66 24.41
CA LYS A 726 -2.06 2.07 24.45
C LYS A 726 -2.07 1.39 25.81
N HIS A 727 -2.69 2.02 26.80
CA HIS A 727 -2.89 1.40 28.10
C HIS A 727 -3.29 -0.04 27.78
N LYS A 728 -2.50 -1.02 28.24
CA LYS A 728 -3.01 -2.39 28.31
C LYS A 728 -4.21 -2.22 29.20
N ALA A 729 -5.38 -2.11 28.59
CA ALA A 729 -6.55 -1.66 29.29
C ALA A 729 -6.74 -2.57 30.49
N ASP A 730 -6.96 -1.96 31.65
CA ASP A 730 -7.11 -2.72 32.88
C ASP A 730 -8.23 -3.73 32.66
N ARG A 731 -7.89 -5.00 32.93
CA ARG A 731 -8.82 -6.10 32.75
C ARG A 731 -9.50 -6.36 34.08
N VAL A 732 -10.77 -6.02 34.17
CA VAL A 732 -11.59 -6.30 35.36
C VAL A 732 -12.43 -7.55 35.11
N ILE A 733 -12.68 -8.32 36.16
CA ILE A 733 -13.72 -9.35 36.12
C ILE A 733 -15.05 -8.61 36.24
N ALA A 734 -15.92 -8.80 35.26
CA ALA A 734 -17.28 -8.29 35.27
C ALA A 734 -18.25 -9.46 35.14
N ALA A 735 -19.31 -9.42 35.93
CA ALA A 735 -20.45 -10.31 35.78
C ALA A 735 -21.24 -9.86 34.54
N VAL A 736 -21.27 -10.70 33.51
CA VAL A 736 -21.93 -10.41 32.23
C VAL A 736 -23.12 -11.33 32.03
N GLY A 737 -24.28 -10.75 31.75
CA GLY A 737 -25.50 -11.45 31.38
C GLY A 737 -26.31 -10.59 30.41
N TRP A 738 -27.47 -11.08 29.99
CA TRP A 738 -28.37 -10.30 29.17
C TRP A 738 -28.89 -9.07 29.94
N THR A 739 -28.92 -7.90 29.29
CA THR A 739 -29.42 -6.66 29.89
C THR A 739 -30.63 -6.17 29.10
N PRO A 740 -31.80 -5.95 29.75
CA PRO A 740 -33.00 -5.50 29.06
C PRO A 740 -32.81 -4.10 28.45
N PRO A 741 -33.55 -3.77 27.38
CA PRO A 741 -33.57 -2.43 26.82
C PRO A 741 -34.24 -1.41 27.76
N ALA A 742 -34.09 -0.11 27.47
CA ALA A 742 -34.81 0.94 28.18
C ALA A 742 -36.32 0.89 27.88
N GLU A 743 -37.14 1.49 28.74
CA GLU A 743 -38.59 1.59 28.52
C GLU A 743 -38.91 2.23 27.15
N GLY A 744 -39.84 1.64 26.42
CA GLY A 744 -40.20 2.04 25.05
C GLY A 744 -39.27 1.53 23.94
N TRP A 745 -38.20 0.79 24.27
CA TRP A 745 -37.31 0.16 23.30
C TRP A 745 -37.54 -1.35 23.23
N VAL A 746 -37.45 -1.93 22.04
CA VAL A 746 -37.27 -3.38 21.87
C VAL A 746 -35.80 -3.69 21.60
N MET A 747 -35.33 -4.85 22.08
CA MET A 747 -33.97 -5.33 21.84
C MET A 747 -33.98 -6.47 20.83
N VAL A 748 -33.10 -6.41 19.85
CA VAL A 748 -32.84 -7.49 18.90
C VAL A 748 -31.45 -8.02 19.18
N ASN A 749 -31.35 -9.23 19.73
CA ASN A 749 -30.08 -9.93 19.86
C ASN A 749 -29.82 -10.70 18.58
N THR A 750 -28.64 -10.53 17.98
CA THR A 750 -28.25 -11.18 16.72
C THR A 750 -26.88 -11.82 16.85
N ASP A 751 -26.68 -12.95 16.18
CA ASP A 751 -25.42 -13.69 16.15
C ASP A 751 -25.23 -14.39 14.81
N GLY A 752 -23.98 -14.44 14.34
CA GLY A 752 -23.57 -15.15 13.14
C GLY A 752 -22.48 -16.18 13.40
N ALA A 753 -22.78 -17.46 13.16
CA ALA A 753 -21.84 -18.56 13.34
C ALA A 753 -21.26 -19.05 12.01
N SER A 754 -19.99 -19.48 12.02
CA SER A 754 -19.36 -20.13 10.87
C SER A 754 -18.40 -21.26 11.30
N ASN A 755 -18.60 -22.46 10.73
CA ASN A 755 -17.77 -23.64 10.94
C ASN A 755 -16.58 -23.66 9.97
N GLY A 756 -15.64 -22.75 10.19
CA GLY A 756 -14.53 -22.45 9.28
C GLY A 756 -14.46 -20.95 9.00
N ASN A 757 -13.45 -20.50 8.23
CA ASN A 757 -13.38 -19.08 7.86
C ASN A 757 -12.70 -18.91 6.49
N PRO A 758 -13.44 -19.10 5.38
CA PRO A 758 -14.88 -19.37 5.30
C PRO A 758 -15.25 -20.84 5.58
N GLY A 759 -16.51 -21.08 5.96
CA GLY A 759 -17.09 -22.41 6.19
C GLY A 759 -18.62 -22.36 6.22
N PRO A 760 -19.32 -23.50 6.43
CA PRO A 760 -20.78 -23.52 6.62
C PRO A 760 -21.21 -22.51 7.69
N ALA A 761 -22.17 -21.66 7.37
CA ALA A 761 -22.48 -20.47 8.15
C ALA A 761 -23.98 -20.25 8.32
N GLY A 762 -24.30 -19.72 9.49
CA GLY A 762 -25.65 -19.53 9.98
C GLY A 762 -25.81 -18.19 10.68
N ALA A 763 -27.02 -17.66 10.68
CA ALA A 763 -27.41 -16.50 11.48
C ALA A 763 -28.63 -16.81 12.33
N GLY A 764 -28.72 -16.17 13.48
CA GLY A 764 -29.87 -16.28 14.36
C GLY A 764 -30.10 -15.02 15.15
N GLY A 765 -31.33 -14.84 15.62
CA GLY A 765 -31.63 -13.72 16.49
C GLY A 765 -33.04 -13.74 17.08
N VAL A 766 -33.22 -12.91 18.09
CA VAL A 766 -34.44 -12.81 18.87
C VAL A 766 -34.79 -11.35 19.15
N VAL A 767 -36.07 -11.01 19.05
CA VAL A 767 -36.66 -9.72 19.43
C VAL A 767 -37.32 -9.86 20.79
N ARG A 768 -36.95 -8.99 21.74
CA ARG A 768 -37.44 -9.01 23.13
C ARG A 768 -37.88 -7.63 23.62
N ASP A 769 -38.87 -7.62 24.51
CA ASP A 769 -39.29 -6.42 25.24
C ASP A 769 -38.40 -6.17 26.49
N THR A 770 -38.79 -5.20 27.31
CA THR A 770 -38.11 -4.84 28.56
C THR A 770 -38.22 -5.91 29.66
N LEU A 771 -39.20 -6.81 29.56
CA LEU A 771 -39.38 -7.93 30.48
C LEU A 771 -38.64 -9.19 30.01
N GLY A 772 -38.03 -9.15 28.82
CA GLY A 772 -37.36 -10.30 28.20
C GLY A 772 -38.31 -11.26 27.50
N ASN A 773 -39.58 -10.90 27.31
CA ASN A 773 -40.53 -11.74 26.60
C ASN A 773 -40.16 -11.88 25.13
N TRP A 774 -40.43 -13.06 24.58
CA TRP A 774 -40.23 -13.34 23.16
C TRP A 774 -41.28 -12.61 22.32
N LEU A 775 -40.85 -11.70 21.46
CA LEU A 775 -41.73 -11.00 20.50
C LEU A 775 -41.62 -11.60 19.09
N GLY A 776 -40.56 -12.37 18.83
CA GLY A 776 -40.29 -13.04 17.57
C GLY A 776 -38.82 -13.43 17.47
N GLY A 777 -38.50 -14.43 16.66
CA GLY A 777 -37.11 -14.80 16.38
C GLY A 777 -36.91 -15.26 14.95
N PHE A 778 -35.67 -15.52 14.60
CA PHE A 778 -35.33 -16.09 13.30
C PHE A 778 -34.10 -16.98 13.37
N VAL A 779 -34.04 -17.89 12.40
CA VAL A 779 -32.85 -18.65 12.03
C VAL A 779 -32.63 -18.50 10.54
N ALA A 780 -31.39 -18.41 10.09
CA ALA A 780 -31.07 -18.28 8.67
C ALA A 780 -29.86 -19.13 8.30
N ASN A 781 -30.03 -20.06 7.37
CA ASN A 781 -28.92 -20.78 6.77
C ASN A 781 -28.34 -19.95 5.61
N ILE A 782 -27.14 -19.41 5.81
CA ILE A 782 -26.49 -18.47 4.89
C ILE A 782 -25.74 -19.22 3.78
N GLY A 783 -25.40 -20.49 3.99
CA GLY A 783 -24.51 -21.24 3.11
C GLY A 783 -23.08 -21.23 3.60
N SER A 784 -22.12 -20.74 2.80
CA SER A 784 -20.69 -20.72 3.15
C SER A 784 -20.18 -19.30 3.25
N ALA A 785 -19.88 -18.84 4.45
CA ALA A 785 -19.49 -17.46 4.73
C ALA A 785 -18.30 -17.40 5.70
N THR A 786 -17.72 -16.22 5.84
CA THR A 786 -16.82 -15.90 6.96
C THR A 786 -17.66 -15.58 8.20
N ALA A 787 -17.07 -15.71 9.40
CA ALA A 787 -17.75 -15.28 10.63
C ALA A 787 -18.22 -13.81 10.53
N ALA A 788 -17.38 -12.91 10.00
CA ALA A 788 -17.74 -11.51 9.83
C ALA A 788 -18.94 -11.29 8.87
N LEU A 789 -19.04 -12.08 7.80
CA LEU A 789 -20.17 -12.00 6.88
C LEU A 789 -21.45 -12.58 7.50
N ALA A 790 -21.33 -13.67 8.26
CA ALA A 790 -22.46 -14.27 8.97
C ALA A 790 -23.09 -13.29 9.98
N GLU A 791 -22.26 -12.58 10.74
CA GLU A 791 -22.69 -11.55 11.69
C GLU A 791 -23.45 -10.40 11.02
N LEU A 792 -22.98 -9.95 9.86
CA LEU A 792 -23.65 -8.89 9.11
C LEU A 792 -25.02 -9.36 8.60
N TRP A 793 -25.13 -10.61 8.13
CA TRP A 793 -26.42 -11.19 7.75
C TRP A 793 -27.37 -11.32 8.94
N ALA A 794 -26.87 -11.71 10.11
CA ALA A 794 -27.67 -11.77 11.34
C ALA A 794 -28.25 -10.40 11.70
N ILE A 795 -27.43 -9.34 11.64
CA ILE A 795 -27.91 -7.97 11.87
C ILE A 795 -28.95 -7.57 10.82
N PHE A 796 -28.72 -7.86 9.53
CA PHE A 796 -29.65 -7.52 8.46
C PHE A 796 -31.02 -8.21 8.66
N TYR A 797 -31.03 -9.51 8.89
CA TYR A 797 -32.27 -10.27 9.13
C TYR A 797 -32.96 -9.89 10.43
N GLY A 798 -32.21 -9.57 11.49
CA GLY A 798 -32.78 -9.05 12.73
C GLY A 798 -33.48 -7.71 12.54
N LEU A 799 -32.90 -6.81 11.76
CA LEU A 799 -33.55 -5.55 11.38
C LEU A 799 -34.80 -5.81 10.52
N GLU A 800 -34.73 -6.75 9.57
CA GLU A 800 -35.86 -7.08 8.70
C GLU A 800 -37.05 -7.63 9.48
N LEU A 801 -36.83 -8.62 10.36
CA LEU A 801 -37.86 -9.17 11.23
C LEU A 801 -38.50 -8.09 12.10
N THR A 802 -37.68 -7.27 12.75
CA THR A 802 -38.16 -6.25 13.69
C THR A 802 -39.00 -5.18 13.00
N TRP A 803 -38.61 -4.81 11.77
CA TRP A 803 -39.41 -3.92 10.95
C TRP A 803 -40.77 -4.53 10.60
N LYS A 804 -40.80 -5.81 10.18
CA LYS A 804 -42.02 -6.55 9.85
C LYS A 804 -42.97 -6.69 11.05
N LEU A 805 -42.43 -6.91 12.26
CA LEU A 805 -43.20 -6.96 13.51
C LEU A 805 -43.78 -5.59 13.93
N GLY A 806 -43.45 -4.50 13.22
CA GLY A 806 -44.04 -3.19 13.45
C GLY A 806 -43.31 -2.30 14.47
N PHE A 807 -42.19 -2.75 15.03
CA PHE A 807 -41.42 -1.95 15.99
C PHE A 807 -40.59 -0.86 15.29
N ARG A 808 -40.49 0.32 15.94
CA ARG A 808 -39.82 1.51 15.39
C ARG A 808 -38.80 2.17 16.33
N VAL A 809 -38.58 1.60 17.52
CA VAL A 809 -37.56 2.07 18.46
C VAL A 809 -36.77 0.84 18.92
N VAL A 810 -35.59 0.64 18.31
CA VAL A 810 -34.92 -0.66 18.27
C VAL A 810 -33.46 -0.55 18.69
N LYS A 811 -33.06 -1.43 19.61
CA LYS A 811 -31.68 -1.61 20.03
C LYS A 811 -31.17 -2.96 19.53
N VAL A 812 -30.20 -2.97 18.62
CA VAL A 812 -29.56 -4.19 18.14
C VAL A 812 -28.34 -4.49 19.00
N ALA A 813 -28.27 -5.72 19.52
CA ALA A 813 -27.17 -6.23 20.32
C ALA A 813 -26.50 -7.40 19.60
N THR A 814 -25.20 -7.28 19.35
CA THR A 814 -24.35 -8.33 18.76
C THR A 814 -23.06 -8.42 19.57
N ASP A 815 -22.45 -9.59 19.63
CA ASP A 815 -21.13 -9.80 20.24
C ASP A 815 -19.97 -9.59 19.25
N SER A 816 -20.27 -9.23 18.01
CA SER A 816 -19.29 -8.86 17.00
C SER A 816 -18.99 -7.36 16.98
N GLN A 817 -17.98 -6.96 17.76
CA GLN A 817 -17.44 -5.59 17.70
C GLN A 817 -16.97 -5.23 16.28
N LEU A 818 -16.49 -6.22 15.52
CA LEU A 818 -16.08 -6.06 14.13
C LEU A 818 -17.27 -5.69 13.24
N ALA A 819 -18.42 -6.36 13.37
CA ALA A 819 -19.61 -6.04 12.58
C ALA A 819 -20.10 -4.61 12.85
N ILE A 820 -20.11 -4.17 14.11
CA ILE A 820 -20.46 -2.79 14.49
C ILE A 820 -19.51 -1.79 13.83
N GLN A 821 -18.20 -2.01 13.92
CA GLN A 821 -17.20 -1.15 13.27
C GLN A 821 -17.40 -1.12 11.75
N LEU A 822 -17.67 -2.28 11.12
CA LEU A 822 -17.93 -2.37 9.69
C LEU A 822 -19.17 -1.56 9.27
N ILE A 823 -20.22 -1.55 10.08
CA ILE A 823 -21.44 -0.78 9.79
C ILE A 823 -21.21 0.73 9.99
N GLN A 824 -20.54 1.12 11.08
CA GLN A 824 -20.32 2.53 11.45
C GLN A 824 -19.28 3.24 10.56
N ASP A 825 -18.17 2.59 10.22
CA ASP A 825 -17.10 3.21 9.44
C ASP A 825 -17.50 3.39 7.97
N ARG A 826 -17.11 4.50 7.34
CA ARG A 826 -17.30 4.66 5.88
C ARG A 826 -16.35 3.74 5.12
N HIS A 827 -16.91 2.69 4.53
CA HIS A 827 -16.17 1.73 3.70
C HIS A 827 -16.14 2.14 2.23
N ASP A 828 -15.09 1.68 1.56
CA ASP A 828 -14.92 1.78 0.12
C ASP A 828 -15.96 0.89 -0.59
N PRO A 829 -16.62 1.33 -1.67
CA PRO A 829 -17.55 0.50 -2.45
C PRO A 829 -16.92 -0.77 -3.06
N ILE A 830 -15.60 -0.92 -2.95
CA ILE A 830 -14.83 -2.09 -3.41
C ILE A 830 -14.76 -3.19 -2.34
N HIS A 831 -15.12 -2.90 -1.08
CA HIS A 831 -15.07 -3.89 0.00
C HIS A 831 -15.99 -5.10 -0.32
N PRO A 832 -15.56 -6.35 -0.07
CA PRO A 832 -16.36 -7.54 -0.41
C PRO A 832 -17.76 -7.56 0.24
N TYR A 833 -17.90 -6.95 1.43
CA TYR A 833 -19.20 -6.85 2.14
C TYR A 833 -19.97 -5.56 1.82
N ALA A 834 -19.54 -4.74 0.86
CA ALA A 834 -20.10 -3.42 0.61
C ALA A 834 -21.61 -3.46 0.34
N THR A 835 -22.10 -4.43 -0.43
CA THR A 835 -23.52 -4.57 -0.77
C THR A 835 -24.37 -4.81 0.48
N LEU A 836 -23.98 -5.78 1.33
CA LEU A 836 -24.69 -6.06 2.57
C LEU A 836 -24.63 -4.89 3.57
N LEU A 837 -23.48 -4.20 3.67
CA LEU A 837 -23.36 -3.01 4.51
C LEU A 837 -24.28 -1.87 4.02
N SER A 838 -24.41 -1.68 2.71
CA SER A 838 -25.36 -0.72 2.13
C SER A 838 -26.81 -1.10 2.44
N LEU A 839 -27.15 -2.39 2.35
CA LEU A 839 -28.48 -2.90 2.72
C LEU A 839 -28.81 -2.63 4.20
N ILE A 840 -27.88 -2.94 5.11
CA ILE A 840 -28.04 -2.69 6.55
C ILE A 840 -28.23 -1.20 6.81
N ARG A 841 -27.37 -0.35 6.26
CA ARG A 841 -27.46 1.12 6.45
C ARG A 841 -28.75 1.69 5.91
N ARG A 842 -29.21 1.21 4.74
CA ARG A 842 -30.50 1.62 4.17
C ARG A 842 -31.66 1.21 5.07
N LYS A 843 -31.62 0.01 5.65
CA LYS A 843 -32.62 -0.44 6.63
C LYS A 843 -32.60 0.41 7.89
N MET A 844 -31.42 0.67 8.46
CA MET A 844 -31.29 1.55 9.63
C MET A 844 -31.75 2.99 9.37
N GLY A 845 -31.68 3.46 8.12
CA GLY A 845 -32.12 4.80 7.70
C GLY A 845 -33.61 4.92 7.32
N GLN A 846 -34.42 3.88 7.53
CA GLN A 846 -35.88 3.96 7.39
C GLN A 846 -36.50 4.83 8.50
N ASP A 847 -37.83 4.97 8.48
CA ASP A 847 -38.58 5.76 9.48
C ASP A 847 -38.71 5.03 10.83
N TRP A 848 -37.57 4.89 11.53
CA TRP A 848 -37.44 4.32 12.87
C TRP A 848 -36.12 4.74 13.53
N LEU A 849 -36.05 4.62 14.86
CA LEU A 849 -34.85 4.88 15.64
C LEU A 849 -34.10 3.56 15.90
N VAL A 850 -32.88 3.42 15.37
CA VAL A 850 -32.03 2.23 15.55
C VAL A 850 -30.73 2.58 16.27
N SER A 851 -30.38 1.82 17.30
CA SER A 851 -29.10 1.90 18.00
C SER A 851 -28.37 0.55 17.94
N LEU A 852 -27.08 0.56 17.59
CA LEU A 852 -26.21 -0.63 17.60
C LEU A 852 -25.37 -0.65 18.87
N THR A 853 -25.36 -1.77 19.58
CA THR A 853 -24.56 -1.94 20.80
C THR A 853 -23.86 -3.30 20.83
N HIS A 854 -22.64 -3.30 21.38
CA HIS A 854 -21.89 -4.52 21.63
C HIS A 854 -22.37 -5.16 22.93
N THR A 855 -22.66 -6.46 22.90
CA THR A 855 -22.82 -7.32 24.08
C THR A 855 -21.71 -8.38 24.10
N TYR A 856 -21.47 -9.08 25.20
CA TYR A 856 -20.58 -10.25 25.14
C TYR A 856 -21.40 -11.52 24.90
N LEU A 857 -20.73 -12.59 24.46
CA LEU A 857 -21.34 -13.89 24.19
C LEU A 857 -22.25 -14.39 25.33
N GLU A 858 -21.84 -14.18 26.58
CA GLU A 858 -22.59 -14.57 27.78
C GLU A 858 -23.94 -13.85 27.91
N GLY A 859 -24.05 -12.63 27.35
CA GLY A 859 -25.30 -11.87 27.25
C GLY A 859 -25.99 -11.99 25.88
N ASN A 860 -25.51 -12.89 25.00
CA ASN A 860 -26.06 -13.13 23.66
C ASN A 860 -26.41 -14.61 23.42
N ARG A 861 -26.51 -15.42 24.48
CA ARG A 861 -26.65 -16.89 24.41
C ARG A 861 -27.81 -17.38 23.53
N VAL A 862 -28.95 -16.68 23.55
CA VAL A 862 -30.11 -17.05 22.72
C VAL A 862 -29.78 -16.93 21.23
N ALA A 863 -29.17 -15.82 20.81
CA ALA A 863 -28.82 -15.61 19.42
C ALA A 863 -27.71 -16.59 18.97
N ASP A 864 -26.70 -16.84 19.81
CA ASP A 864 -25.63 -17.83 19.56
C ASP A 864 -26.19 -19.26 19.41
N TRP A 865 -27.20 -19.64 20.19
CA TRP A 865 -27.86 -20.93 20.03
C TRP A 865 -28.60 -21.00 18.69
N LEU A 866 -29.39 -19.97 18.36
CA LEU A 866 -30.17 -19.90 17.11
C LEU A 866 -29.26 -19.92 15.87
N SER A 867 -28.12 -19.21 15.90
CA SER A 867 -27.19 -19.16 14.79
C SER A 867 -26.55 -20.52 14.50
N LYS A 868 -26.17 -21.27 15.54
CA LYS A 868 -25.64 -22.64 15.43
C LYS A 868 -26.68 -23.65 14.97
N HIS A 869 -27.93 -23.48 15.41
CA HIS A 869 -29.02 -24.37 15.03
C HIS A 869 -29.52 -24.14 13.60
N SER A 870 -29.24 -22.98 13.01
CA SER A 870 -29.74 -22.62 11.67
C SER A 870 -29.33 -23.57 10.53
N LEU A 871 -28.22 -24.32 10.65
CA LEU A 871 -27.72 -25.20 9.58
C LEU A 871 -28.64 -26.40 9.27
N VAL A 872 -29.60 -26.72 10.13
CA VAL A 872 -30.61 -27.77 9.86
C VAL A 872 -31.71 -27.30 8.91
N TYR A 873 -31.85 -26.00 8.71
CA TYR A 873 -32.83 -25.40 7.82
C TYR A 873 -32.29 -25.32 6.38
N PRO A 874 -33.16 -25.34 5.34
CA PRO A 874 -32.75 -25.01 3.98
C PRO A 874 -32.19 -23.57 3.89
N TYR A 875 -31.56 -23.22 2.76
CA TYR A 875 -31.00 -21.88 2.59
C TYR A 875 -32.06 -20.77 2.66
N GLY A 876 -31.74 -19.69 3.37
CA GLY A 876 -32.63 -18.56 3.59
C GLY A 876 -33.00 -18.37 5.05
N MET A 877 -33.82 -17.35 5.31
CA MET A 877 -34.29 -16.96 6.64
C MET A 877 -35.66 -17.58 6.93
N TYR A 878 -35.83 -18.07 8.15
CA TYR A 878 -37.06 -18.62 8.69
C TYR A 878 -37.44 -17.86 9.96
N GLU A 879 -38.67 -17.34 9.98
CA GLU A 879 -39.23 -16.62 11.13
C GLU A 879 -39.83 -17.63 12.13
N LEU A 880 -39.58 -17.39 13.41
CA LEU A 880 -40.03 -18.22 14.53
C LEU A 880 -41.01 -17.41 15.37
N ALA A 881 -42.29 -17.79 15.34
CA ALA A 881 -43.32 -17.17 16.16
C ALA A 881 -43.08 -17.44 17.66
N ASP A 882 -42.69 -18.67 17.99
CA ASP A 882 -42.46 -19.15 19.36
C ASP A 882 -41.00 -19.61 19.56
N PRO A 883 -40.48 -19.53 20.80
CA PRO A 883 -39.13 -20.01 21.11
C PRO A 883 -39.05 -21.54 21.00
N PRO A 884 -37.99 -22.11 20.39
CA PRO A 884 -37.74 -23.55 20.42
C PRO A 884 -37.65 -24.08 21.86
N MET A 885 -38.25 -25.26 22.12
CA MET A 885 -38.36 -25.85 23.47
C MET A 885 -37.01 -25.97 24.18
N ASP A 886 -35.96 -26.40 23.46
CA ASP A 886 -34.62 -26.60 24.02
C ASP A 886 -33.92 -25.28 24.43
N MET A 887 -34.46 -24.14 24.01
CA MET A 887 -33.90 -22.82 24.26
C MET A 887 -34.62 -22.08 25.40
N VAL A 888 -35.82 -22.52 25.80
CA VAL A 888 -36.63 -21.88 26.87
C VAL A 888 -35.85 -21.73 28.18
N ALA A 889 -34.97 -22.68 28.52
CA ALA A 889 -34.12 -22.58 29.71
C ALA A 889 -33.19 -21.34 29.67
N ILE A 890 -32.63 -21.01 28.50
CA ILE A 890 -31.75 -19.84 28.32
C ILE A 890 -32.55 -18.55 28.48
N LEU A 891 -33.78 -18.49 27.96
CA LEU A 891 -34.66 -17.33 28.16
C LEU A 891 -35.04 -17.12 29.64
N GLN A 892 -35.30 -18.21 30.37
CA GLN A 892 -35.58 -18.13 31.80
C GLN A 892 -34.36 -17.67 32.60
N ASP A 893 -33.15 -18.12 32.23
CA ASP A 893 -31.90 -17.65 32.84
C ASP A 893 -31.72 -16.14 32.63
N ASP A 894 -31.94 -15.66 31.39
CA ASP A 894 -31.84 -14.25 31.02
C ASP A 894 -32.87 -13.40 31.79
N ALA A 895 -34.13 -13.87 31.88
CA ALA A 895 -35.21 -13.20 32.61
C ALA A 895 -34.95 -13.12 34.13
N ARG A 896 -34.23 -14.10 34.70
CA ARG A 896 -33.79 -14.09 36.10
C ARG A 896 -32.56 -13.23 36.35
N GLY A 897 -31.94 -12.65 35.32
CA GLY A 897 -30.72 -11.85 35.43
C GLY A 897 -29.47 -12.67 35.72
N THR A 898 -29.39 -13.91 35.22
CA THR A 898 -28.21 -14.78 35.40
C THR A 898 -26.98 -14.15 34.74
N THR A 899 -25.85 -14.16 35.44
CA THR A 899 -24.59 -13.58 34.96
C THR A 899 -23.43 -14.56 35.05
N PHE A 900 -22.42 -14.34 34.22
CA PHE A 900 -21.21 -15.16 34.12
C PHE A 900 -19.97 -14.27 34.21
N ASP A 901 -18.93 -14.75 34.90
CA ASP A 901 -17.70 -13.98 35.07
C ASP A 901 -16.87 -13.91 33.78
N ARG A 902 -16.60 -12.70 33.29
CA ARG A 902 -15.72 -12.45 32.15
C ARG A 902 -14.65 -11.42 32.47
N ARG A 903 -13.42 -11.66 32.02
CA ARG A 903 -12.35 -10.65 32.04
C ARG A 903 -12.50 -9.67 30.89
N ILE A 904 -12.97 -8.46 31.17
CA ILE A 904 -13.25 -7.40 30.19
C ILE A 904 -12.23 -6.27 30.26
N VAL A 905 -12.05 -5.57 29.15
CA VAL A 905 -11.15 -4.40 29.01
C VAL A 905 -11.92 -3.13 29.38
N VAL A 906 -11.49 -2.39 30.40
CA VAL A 906 -12.09 -1.09 30.76
C VAL A 906 -11.45 0.01 29.93
N ASN A 907 -12.23 0.64 29.05
CA ASN A 907 -11.82 1.87 28.37
C ASN A 907 -12.16 3.05 29.28
N HIS A 908 -11.17 3.65 29.94
CA HIS A 908 -11.37 4.94 30.59
C HIS A 908 -11.70 6.00 29.53
N PRO A 909 -12.62 6.95 29.80
CA PRO A 909 -12.78 8.12 28.94
C PRO A 909 -11.43 8.83 28.81
N PRO A 910 -11.13 9.44 27.64
CA PRO A 910 -9.93 10.24 27.51
C PRO A 910 -9.94 11.33 28.60
N PRO A 911 -8.79 11.60 29.27
CA PRO A 911 -8.71 12.72 30.20
C PRO A 911 -9.11 13.99 29.44
N ILE A 912 -10.07 14.72 30.01
CA ILE A 912 -10.64 15.97 29.47
C ILE A 912 -9.54 17.01 29.26
#